data_AF-M4U3V7-F1
#
_entry.id   AF-M4U3V7-F1
#
_cell.length_a   1.000
_cell.length_b   1.000
_cell.length_c   1.000
_cell.angle_alpha   90.00
_cell.angle_beta   90.00
_cell.angle_gamma   90.00
#
_symmetry.space_group_name_H-M   'P 1'
#
loop_
_entity.id
_entity.type
_entity.pdbx_description
1 polymer ?
#
loop_
_entity_poly.entity_id
_entity_poly.type
_entity_poly.pdbx_seq_one_letter_code
_entity_poly.pdbx_strand_id
1 'polypeptide(L)'
;MNTLEMQPELFTKSYHDQLLTPIFIDQGCAVEDNLRFPSFVAAAEQQEIIILINNTRLTLLLAADQLTNVAIITALQNAADKGIRIYLYLGNEHKNKEAISTLSSRCLIRTGEPQQGALLISDHATFSPVGHILNSSFIFTNNDDDDNFFIILTAVQVQDAYRSFCHLFWDKSEKQVIKQGEQSDKAVANPAGTIVVNHQYHLPEQLDGNFTQANDIKFCQLNHHDLDITLSNKLLRATTNLLDLNKAELAESLVNDNKNVALTDFNSPNIVSTTSGCWFIPDNAKNQEVNWCLKLDNQQSDELTNSLNQAFKAAQWQLNRSCSVDQLNSHFMFVDEANRVYQCEESLDLNLEPVYTDSINSFLNDNIEDLTSSDTEFTREFLAKNINYSVQRHPPYCPQGAIKAPLYNRWDSANNNWLTALADLDVKLDKLDKKRTSVSQSIFSFFSSFSLGQQHKHKKLKKSIFELRQPDMFTVTPAERAEQKNNYIDCFNQLSQDDEATNQAIDKAKLEKQWHDKKEQLAKSLQHKEALYSQEKSSVNTLNKEKKVKYTQAYDEFIASRDNAFEKHTLQLTQDNKKLVAMSLQQASQWLKSNRKSNPKLAELLVLHSVRLKKIEHSNRSQEASKDDQENQKEQYQQQILSNEELFITYWKTQCAQTLNGQQQEIIEIYSVEPSALTKWLTSNTNKSLKKVLETHTQLSNKVTRDLGLAQKKLDNALNDKNIALELLNKHGSSFYYRNTNESDELSKQLGNKKNKNKAPHIGWPDETLPITDELKLFEANDKRYLTLLSLDSLEQAQQEAERLNAKLCAPQQARETHNA
;
A
#
# COMPACT_ATOMS: atom_id res chain seq x y z
N MET A 1 27.11 16.62 -37.55
CA MET A 1 27.12 15.25 -37.00
C MET A 1 25.77 15.06 -36.35
N ASN A 2 24.86 14.36 -37.03
CA ASN A 2 23.54 14.06 -36.48
C ASN A 2 23.67 12.76 -35.68
N THR A 3 24.18 12.87 -34.45
CA THR A 3 24.28 11.75 -33.52
C THR A 3 22.91 11.47 -32.90
N LEU A 4 22.64 10.18 -32.63
CA LEU A 4 21.43 9.70 -31.93
C LEU A 4 21.54 10.01 -30.43
N GLU A 5 21.58 11.30 -30.11
CA GLU A 5 21.69 11.83 -28.76
C GLU A 5 20.34 12.35 -28.26
N MET A 6 20.25 12.56 -26.94
CA MET A 6 19.09 13.20 -26.34
C MET A 6 18.90 14.60 -26.92
N GLN A 7 17.67 14.94 -27.30
CA GLN A 7 17.30 16.24 -27.82
C GLN A 7 16.55 17.02 -26.74
N PRO A 8 17.09 18.16 -26.26
CA PRO A 8 16.32 19.09 -25.46
C PRO A 8 15.31 19.79 -26.37
N GLU A 9 14.04 19.61 -26.07
CA GLU A 9 12.93 20.24 -26.79
C GLU A 9 12.28 21.30 -25.90
N LEU A 10 11.89 22.40 -26.54
CA LEU A 10 11.16 23.49 -25.91
C LEU A 10 9.92 23.78 -26.75
N PHE A 11 8.77 23.80 -26.09
CA PHE A 11 7.52 24.22 -26.72
C PHE A 11 6.65 24.97 -25.72
N THR A 12 5.77 25.81 -26.25
CA THR A 12 4.87 26.62 -25.44
C THR A 12 3.44 26.23 -25.75
N LYS A 13 2.67 25.88 -24.72
CA LYS A 13 1.24 25.61 -24.85
C LYS A 13 0.45 26.78 -24.26
N SER A 14 -0.50 27.28 -25.04
CA SER A 14 -1.43 28.32 -24.61
C SER A 14 -2.70 27.67 -24.03
N TYR A 15 -3.13 28.17 -22.88
CA TYR A 15 -4.35 27.74 -22.19
C TYR A 15 -5.39 28.85 -22.14
N HIS A 16 -5.26 29.93 -22.92
CA HIS A 16 -6.15 31.10 -22.88
C HIS A 16 -7.64 30.72 -23.01
N ASP A 17 -7.93 29.80 -23.93
CA ASP A 17 -9.29 29.31 -24.22
C ASP A 17 -9.75 28.18 -23.28
N GLN A 18 -8.90 27.73 -22.35
CA GLN A 18 -9.25 26.68 -21.40
C GLN A 18 -10.35 27.19 -20.48
N LEU A 19 -11.49 26.49 -20.49
CA LEU A 19 -12.59 26.75 -19.58
C LEU A 19 -12.28 26.13 -18.23
N LEU A 20 -12.48 26.94 -17.20
CA LEU A 20 -12.37 26.52 -15.81
C LEU A 20 -13.70 25.97 -15.32
N THR A 21 -13.61 25.14 -14.29
CA THR A 21 -14.77 24.85 -13.43
C THR A 21 -15.25 26.16 -12.78
N PRO A 22 -16.47 26.20 -12.24
CA PRO A 22 -16.96 27.38 -11.54
C PRO A 22 -15.97 27.86 -10.46
N ILE A 23 -15.71 29.17 -10.45
CA ILE A 23 -14.78 29.84 -9.53
C ILE A 23 -15.42 31.07 -8.91
N PHE A 24 -14.89 31.51 -7.78
CA PHE A 24 -15.14 32.83 -7.24
C PHE A 24 -14.03 33.78 -7.67
N ILE A 25 -14.36 34.93 -8.27
CA ILE A 25 -13.39 35.93 -8.69
C ILE A 25 -13.41 37.09 -7.72
N ASP A 26 -12.21 37.48 -7.25
CA ASP A 26 -12.00 38.67 -6.43
C ASP A 26 -12.35 39.93 -7.23
N GLN A 27 -13.32 40.70 -6.73
CA GLN A 27 -13.75 41.97 -7.31
C GLN A 27 -12.84 43.14 -6.88
N GLY A 28 -11.84 42.89 -6.03
CA GLY A 28 -10.88 43.91 -5.57
C GLY A 28 -11.53 45.04 -4.78
N CYS A 29 -12.69 44.78 -4.18
CA CYS A 29 -13.55 45.81 -3.59
C CYS A 29 -13.46 45.82 -2.07
N ALA A 30 -12.87 46.89 -1.49
CA ALA A 30 -13.16 47.33 -0.11
C ALA A 30 -14.54 48.04 -0.01
N VAL A 31 -15.47 47.71 -0.91
CA VAL A 31 -16.81 48.32 -0.97
C VAL A 31 -17.68 47.80 0.16
N GLU A 32 -17.38 46.60 0.67
CA GLU A 32 -18.07 45.99 1.80
C GLU A 32 -18.01 46.86 3.07
N ASP A 33 -16.85 47.50 3.35
CA ASP A 33 -16.68 48.44 4.47
C ASP A 33 -17.64 49.65 4.42
N ASN A 34 -18.20 49.94 3.24
CA ASN A 34 -19.14 51.04 3.04
C ASN A 34 -20.61 50.59 3.02
N LEU A 35 -20.89 49.29 3.14
CA LEU A 35 -22.26 48.79 3.26
C LEU A 35 -22.86 49.27 4.57
N ARG A 36 -24.01 49.94 4.45
CA ARG A 36 -24.78 50.40 5.61
C ARG A 36 -26.10 49.65 5.64
N PHE A 37 -26.34 49.00 6.77
CA PHE A 37 -27.67 48.51 7.07
C PHE A 37 -28.64 49.68 7.30
N PRO A 38 -29.95 49.45 7.11
CA PRO A 38 -30.97 50.43 7.48
C PRO A 38 -30.86 50.81 8.96
N SER A 39 -31.30 52.00 9.34
CA SER A 39 -31.13 52.54 10.71
C SER A 39 -31.82 51.73 11.82
N PHE A 40 -32.73 50.81 11.47
CA PHE A 40 -33.36 49.90 12.41
C PHE A 40 -32.56 48.61 12.65
N VAL A 41 -31.46 48.37 11.93
CA VAL A 41 -30.52 47.27 12.16
C VAL A 41 -29.16 47.88 12.49
N ALA A 42 -28.58 47.49 13.62
CA ALA A 42 -27.28 47.98 14.05
C ALA A 42 -26.46 46.83 14.64
N ALA A 43 -25.13 46.96 14.54
CA ALA A 43 -24.23 46.15 15.36
C ALA A 43 -24.53 46.46 16.83
N ALA A 44 -24.57 45.42 17.66
CA ALA A 44 -24.92 45.51 19.07
C ALA A 44 -23.63 45.51 19.89
N GLU A 45 -23.27 46.66 20.46
CA GLU A 45 -22.14 46.74 21.39
C GLU A 45 -22.60 46.67 22.85
N GLN A 46 -21.76 46.13 23.73
CA GLN A 46 -22.07 46.03 25.16
C GLN A 46 -22.46 47.39 25.77
N GLN A 47 -21.76 48.47 25.40
CA GLN A 47 -22.07 49.83 25.86
C GLN A 47 -23.47 50.27 25.44
N GLU A 48 -23.93 49.92 24.23
CA GLU A 48 -25.25 50.29 23.73
C GLU A 48 -26.36 49.61 24.54
N ILE A 49 -26.20 48.32 24.85
CA ILE A 49 -27.15 47.60 25.71
C ILE A 49 -27.19 48.21 27.11
N ILE A 50 -26.04 48.58 27.67
CA ILE A 50 -25.97 49.26 28.98
C ILE A 50 -26.68 50.63 28.92
N ILE A 51 -26.52 51.38 27.83
CA ILE A 51 -27.22 52.66 27.61
C ILE A 51 -28.75 52.43 27.56
N LEU A 52 -29.22 51.40 26.84
CA LEU A 52 -30.64 51.04 26.77
C LEU A 52 -31.21 50.71 28.16
N ILE A 53 -30.49 49.91 28.96
CA ILE A 53 -30.88 49.58 30.33
C ILE A 53 -30.94 50.84 31.20
N ASN A 54 -29.91 51.69 31.13
CA ASN A 54 -29.83 52.91 31.94
C ASN A 54 -30.89 53.96 31.58
N ASN A 55 -31.33 53.99 30.32
CA ASN A 55 -32.36 54.91 29.83
C ASN A 55 -33.79 54.45 30.16
N THR A 56 -33.96 53.23 30.64
CA THR A 56 -35.28 52.68 31.03
C THR A 56 -35.85 53.45 32.21
N ARG A 57 -37.16 53.72 32.19
CA ARG A 57 -37.81 54.59 33.18
C ARG A 57 -38.67 53.85 34.20
N LEU A 58 -39.37 52.80 33.79
CA LEU A 58 -40.42 52.16 34.58
C LEU A 58 -40.31 50.65 34.59
N THR A 59 -40.19 50.02 33.41
CA THR A 59 -40.18 48.56 33.28
C THR A 59 -39.14 48.07 32.30
N LEU A 60 -38.49 46.95 32.59
CA LEU A 60 -37.56 46.28 31.69
C LEU A 60 -37.90 44.80 31.60
N LEU A 61 -37.93 44.27 30.38
CA LEU A 61 -38.06 42.84 30.13
C LEU A 61 -36.85 42.40 29.34
N LEU A 62 -36.17 41.36 29.81
CA LEU A 62 -35.05 40.74 29.12
C LEU A 62 -35.29 39.23 29.05
N ALA A 63 -35.23 38.69 27.84
CA ALA A 63 -35.19 37.26 27.60
C ALA A 63 -33.91 36.89 26.87
N ALA A 64 -33.15 35.95 27.43
CA ALA A 64 -31.91 35.41 26.86
C ALA A 64 -31.65 34.02 27.46
N ASP A 65 -30.93 33.14 26.77
CA ASP A 65 -30.57 31.83 27.34
C ASP A 65 -29.66 31.99 28.57
N GLN A 66 -28.66 32.87 28.45
CA GLN A 66 -27.62 33.09 29.45
C GLN A 66 -27.39 34.57 29.73
N LEU A 67 -27.13 34.87 31.00
CA LEU A 67 -26.75 36.17 31.51
C LEU A 67 -25.60 35.97 32.50
N THR A 68 -24.37 36.16 32.03
CA THR A 68 -23.13 36.04 32.82
C THR A 68 -22.24 37.28 32.69
N ASN A 69 -22.57 38.21 31.80
CA ASN A 69 -21.84 39.45 31.62
C ASN A 69 -21.96 40.35 32.86
N VAL A 70 -20.85 40.54 33.58
CA VAL A 70 -20.81 41.26 34.86
C VAL A 70 -21.22 42.73 34.70
N ALA A 71 -20.86 43.38 33.60
CA ALA A 71 -21.18 44.78 33.35
C ALA A 71 -22.69 44.97 33.14
N ILE A 72 -23.32 44.07 32.37
CA ILE A 72 -24.78 44.10 32.16
C ILE A 72 -25.53 43.73 33.44
N ILE A 73 -25.08 42.71 34.18
CA ILE A 73 -25.66 42.36 35.48
C ILE A 73 -25.61 43.56 36.43
N THR A 74 -24.49 44.28 36.48
CA THR A 74 -24.34 45.49 37.29
C THR A 74 -25.27 46.61 36.83
N ALA A 75 -25.44 46.80 35.52
CA ALA A 75 -26.38 47.77 34.97
C ALA A 75 -27.84 47.44 35.35
N LEU A 76 -28.23 46.16 35.26
CA LEU A 76 -29.54 45.68 35.68
C LEU A 76 -29.77 45.87 37.19
N GLN A 77 -28.76 45.58 38.01
CA GLN A 77 -28.81 45.81 39.46
C GLN A 77 -29.03 47.29 39.76
N ASN A 78 -28.25 48.18 39.15
CA ASN A 78 -28.38 49.63 39.32
C ASN A 78 -29.75 50.15 38.85
N ALA A 79 -30.30 49.59 37.77
CA ALA A 79 -31.63 49.91 37.30
C ALA A 79 -32.71 49.48 38.30
N ALA A 80 -32.61 48.27 38.85
CA ALA A 80 -33.55 47.77 39.85
C ALA A 80 -33.48 48.56 41.16
N ASP A 81 -32.28 48.94 41.62
CA ASP A 81 -32.07 49.76 42.82
C ASP A 81 -32.66 51.18 42.67
N LYS A 82 -32.85 51.67 41.43
CA LYS A 82 -33.60 52.91 41.12
C LYS A 82 -35.12 52.72 41.13
N GLY A 83 -35.62 51.52 41.38
CA GLY A 83 -37.04 51.18 41.42
C GLY A 83 -37.64 50.77 40.06
N ILE A 84 -36.82 50.49 39.04
CA ILE A 84 -37.29 49.96 37.76
C ILE A 84 -37.73 48.51 37.96
N ARG A 85 -38.90 48.14 37.43
CA ARG A 85 -39.42 46.76 37.51
C ARG A 85 -38.82 45.91 36.41
N ILE A 86 -37.96 44.97 36.78
CA ILE A 86 -37.22 44.13 35.83
C ILE A 86 -37.76 42.70 35.85
N TYR A 87 -38.09 42.18 34.67
CA TYR A 87 -38.53 40.81 34.41
C TYR A 87 -37.47 40.09 33.58
N LEU A 88 -36.90 39.02 34.13
CA LEU A 88 -35.83 38.25 33.49
C LEU A 88 -36.31 36.84 33.14
N TYR A 89 -36.37 36.52 31.86
CA TYR A 89 -36.63 35.18 31.36
C TYR A 89 -35.34 34.53 30.88
N LEU A 90 -34.79 33.64 31.70
CA LEU A 90 -33.50 32.99 31.45
C LEU A 90 -33.70 31.53 31.03
N GLY A 91 -32.70 30.95 30.37
CA GLY A 91 -32.68 29.52 30.06
C GLY A 91 -32.37 28.69 31.31
N ASN A 92 -31.36 27.83 31.22
CA ASN A 92 -31.00 26.92 32.31
C ASN A 92 -30.53 27.67 33.59
N GLU A 93 -31.09 27.30 34.74
CA GLU A 93 -30.76 27.91 36.05
C GLU A 93 -29.28 27.81 36.41
N HIS A 94 -28.63 26.67 36.16
CA HIS A 94 -27.22 26.46 36.52
C HIS A 94 -26.29 27.37 35.73
N LYS A 95 -26.58 27.60 34.44
CA LYS A 95 -25.79 28.52 33.61
C LYS A 95 -25.94 29.98 34.02
N ASN A 96 -27.02 30.31 34.73
CA ASN A 96 -27.39 31.67 35.13
C ASN A 96 -27.20 31.94 36.63
N LYS A 97 -26.48 31.06 37.35
CA LYS A 97 -26.36 31.09 38.82
C LYS A 97 -25.89 32.45 39.34
N GLU A 98 -24.90 33.07 38.69
CA GLU A 98 -24.36 34.36 39.12
C GLU A 98 -25.40 35.48 39.00
N ALA A 99 -26.00 35.67 37.83
CA ALA A 99 -27.06 36.65 37.62
C ALA A 99 -28.25 36.43 38.57
N ILE A 100 -28.67 35.17 38.78
CA ILE A 100 -29.73 34.83 39.72
C ILE A 100 -29.34 35.23 41.14
N SER A 101 -28.12 34.91 41.59
CA SER A 101 -27.67 35.23 42.95
C SER A 101 -27.57 36.74 43.21
N THR A 102 -27.22 37.53 42.20
CA THR A 102 -27.05 38.98 42.31
C THR A 102 -28.37 39.74 42.18
N LEU A 103 -29.24 39.29 41.27
CA LEU A 103 -30.47 40.01 40.89
C LEU A 103 -31.72 39.45 41.59
N SER A 104 -31.66 38.27 42.20
CA SER A 104 -32.73 37.78 43.08
C SER A 104 -33.01 38.80 44.19
N SER A 105 -34.27 38.88 44.64
CA SER A 105 -34.82 39.94 45.50
C SER A 105 -34.97 41.33 44.87
N ARG A 106 -34.33 41.63 43.73
CA ARG A 106 -34.45 42.91 43.01
C ARG A 106 -35.30 42.79 41.75
N CYS A 107 -35.10 41.70 41.02
CA CYS A 107 -35.76 41.40 39.75
C CYS A 107 -36.68 40.19 39.91
N LEU A 108 -37.72 40.10 39.08
CA LEU A 108 -38.50 38.87 38.96
C LEU A 108 -37.84 37.97 37.92
N ILE A 109 -37.24 36.86 38.40
CA ILE A 109 -36.46 35.96 37.55
C ILE A 109 -37.22 34.65 37.38
N ARG A 110 -37.31 34.20 36.14
CA ARG A 110 -37.83 32.89 35.79
C ARG A 110 -36.88 32.18 34.84
N THR A 111 -36.76 30.88 35.02
CA THR A 111 -35.90 30.02 34.20
C THR A 111 -36.74 28.95 33.53
N GLY A 112 -36.36 28.54 32.32
CA GLY A 112 -37.11 27.53 31.58
C GLY A 112 -36.41 27.10 30.30
N GLU A 113 -37.16 27.16 29.21
CA GLU A 113 -36.77 26.67 27.89
C GLU A 113 -35.46 27.31 27.39
N PRO A 114 -34.62 26.55 26.66
CA PRO A 114 -33.46 27.11 25.95
C PRO A 114 -33.92 28.10 24.88
N GLN A 115 -33.11 29.14 24.67
CA GLN A 115 -33.44 30.27 23.79
C GLN A 115 -32.31 30.58 22.83
N GLN A 116 -32.65 31.00 21.61
CA GLN A 116 -31.72 31.48 20.59
C GLN A 116 -32.02 32.95 20.29
N GLY A 117 -30.95 33.76 20.20
CA GLY A 117 -31.03 35.22 20.23
C GLY A 117 -31.48 35.76 21.58
N ALA A 118 -31.93 37.00 21.59
CA ALA A 118 -32.45 37.63 22.80
C ALA A 118 -33.52 38.70 22.50
N LEU A 119 -34.34 39.01 23.50
CA LEU A 119 -35.34 40.08 23.44
C LEU A 119 -35.11 41.05 24.61
N LEU A 120 -35.08 42.34 24.31
CA LEU A 120 -35.04 43.43 25.28
C LEU A 120 -36.20 44.39 25.01
N ILE A 121 -37.10 44.57 25.98
CA ILE A 121 -38.18 45.57 25.91
C ILE A 121 -38.07 46.51 27.11
N SER A 122 -37.96 47.81 26.86
CA SER A 122 -38.03 48.86 27.87
C SER A 122 -39.36 49.58 27.82
N ASP A 123 -39.85 49.94 29.00
CA ASP A 123 -40.99 50.82 29.22
C ASP A 123 -42.31 50.36 28.56
N HIS A 124 -42.53 49.04 28.50
CA HIS A 124 -43.74 48.41 27.94
C HIS A 124 -45.06 48.94 28.54
N ALA A 125 -45.02 49.44 29.78
CA ALA A 125 -46.18 49.96 30.50
C ALA A 125 -46.37 51.47 30.31
N THR A 126 -45.62 52.09 29.40
CA THR A 126 -45.71 53.51 29.03
C THR A 126 -46.26 53.68 27.61
N PHE A 127 -46.46 54.93 27.17
CA PHE A 127 -46.87 55.25 25.79
C PHE A 127 -45.73 55.15 24.76
N SER A 128 -44.49 54.92 25.20
CA SER A 128 -43.31 54.87 24.33
C SER A 128 -42.48 53.62 24.62
N PRO A 129 -43.03 52.42 24.41
CA PRO A 129 -42.27 51.19 24.59
C PRO A 129 -41.21 51.08 23.49
N VAL A 130 -40.02 50.61 23.85
CA VAL A 130 -38.94 50.36 22.89
C VAL A 130 -38.56 48.90 23.00
N GLY A 131 -38.46 48.21 21.87
CA GLY A 131 -38.09 46.80 21.83
C GLY A 131 -36.95 46.55 20.86
N HIS A 132 -36.09 45.61 21.23
CA HIS A 132 -34.97 45.14 20.43
C HIS A 132 -34.94 43.62 20.42
N ILE A 133 -34.78 43.03 19.25
CA ILE A 133 -34.46 41.61 19.09
C ILE A 133 -33.01 41.51 18.64
N LEU A 134 -32.25 40.64 19.29
CA LEU A 134 -30.83 40.40 19.00
C LEU A 134 -30.67 39.05 18.30
N ASN A 135 -29.74 38.97 17.34
CA ASN A 135 -29.40 37.71 16.67
C ASN A 135 -28.81 36.70 17.66
N SER A 136 -27.99 37.16 18.61
CA SER A 136 -27.30 36.31 19.58
C SER A 136 -27.56 36.75 21.01
N SER A 137 -27.32 35.82 21.94
CA SER A 137 -27.28 36.10 23.37
C SER A 137 -25.85 36.31 23.90
N PHE A 138 -24.83 36.24 23.04
CA PHE A 138 -23.43 36.32 23.46
C PHE A 138 -23.06 37.64 24.11
N ILE A 139 -23.68 38.75 23.70
CA ILE A 139 -23.53 40.05 24.37
C ILE A 139 -23.89 40.00 25.87
N PHE A 140 -24.76 39.08 26.29
CA PHE A 140 -25.14 38.86 27.69
C PHE A 140 -24.21 37.89 28.43
N THR A 141 -23.19 37.38 27.75
CA THR A 141 -22.17 36.49 28.30
C THR A 141 -20.80 37.17 28.37
N ASN A 142 -19.83 36.53 29.01
CA ASN A 142 -18.43 37.00 29.03
C ASN A 142 -17.62 36.52 27.79
N ASN A 143 -18.30 36.17 26.70
CA ASN A 143 -17.65 35.82 25.45
C ASN A 143 -17.35 37.11 24.67
N ASP A 144 -16.11 37.25 24.22
CA ASP A 144 -15.65 38.36 23.38
C ASP A 144 -16.01 38.13 21.90
N ASP A 145 -17.23 37.67 21.63
CA ASP A 145 -17.71 37.48 20.26
C ASP A 145 -18.28 38.81 19.75
N ASP A 146 -17.61 39.42 18.78
CA ASP A 146 -17.86 40.80 18.33
C ASP A 146 -19.08 40.91 17.39
N ASP A 147 -19.69 39.77 17.02
CA ASP A 147 -20.60 39.68 15.88
C ASP A 147 -22.10 39.73 16.25
N ASN A 148 -22.47 40.68 17.11
CA ASN A 148 -23.86 40.84 17.55
C ASN A 148 -24.56 41.95 16.74
N PHE A 149 -25.82 41.71 16.40
CA PHE A 149 -26.71 42.68 15.76
C PHE A 149 -28.05 42.73 16.49
N PHE A 150 -28.67 43.91 16.53
CA PHE A 150 -30.05 44.04 16.96
C PHE A 150 -30.91 44.70 15.91
N ILE A 151 -32.21 44.37 15.96
CA ILE A 151 -33.26 45.05 15.22
C ILE A 151 -34.14 45.83 16.19
N ILE A 152 -34.34 47.12 15.88
CA ILE A 152 -35.30 48.01 16.53
C ILE A 152 -36.70 47.65 16.05
N LEU A 153 -37.57 47.30 16.99
CA LEU A 153 -38.93 46.86 16.71
C LEU A 153 -39.88 48.04 16.50
N THR A 154 -40.81 47.90 15.55
CA THR A 154 -41.96 48.80 15.43
C THR A 154 -42.97 48.58 16.55
N ALA A 155 -43.87 49.54 16.79
CA ALA A 155 -44.85 49.44 17.87
C ALA A 155 -45.70 48.15 17.83
N VAL A 156 -46.04 47.67 16.63
CA VAL A 156 -46.79 46.41 16.44
C VAL A 156 -45.93 45.20 16.80
N GLN A 157 -44.68 45.17 16.33
CA GLN A 157 -43.73 44.10 16.64
C GLN A 157 -43.41 44.04 18.14
N VAL A 158 -43.28 45.19 18.82
CA VAL A 158 -43.11 45.26 20.28
C VAL A 158 -44.29 44.60 21.00
N GLN A 159 -45.52 44.86 20.55
CA GLN A 159 -46.71 44.26 21.15
C GLN A 159 -46.72 42.73 20.99
N ASP A 160 -46.33 42.23 19.82
CA ASP A 160 -46.26 40.79 19.54
C ASP A 160 -45.14 40.09 20.31
N ALA A 161 -43.95 40.70 20.36
CA ALA A 161 -42.82 40.23 21.14
C ALA A 161 -43.15 40.23 22.64
N TYR A 162 -43.80 41.27 23.14
CA TYR A 162 -44.25 41.35 24.54
C TYR A 162 -45.24 40.24 24.89
N ARG A 163 -46.21 39.93 24.03
CA ARG A 163 -47.16 38.83 24.26
C ARG A 163 -46.46 37.48 24.26
N SER A 164 -45.51 37.29 23.35
CA SER A 164 -44.69 36.07 23.29
C SER A 164 -43.85 35.92 24.55
N PHE A 165 -43.19 36.99 24.99
CA PHE A 165 -42.48 37.05 26.26
C PHE A 165 -43.41 36.68 27.41
N CYS A 166 -44.59 37.30 27.52
CA CYS A 166 -45.51 37.02 28.60
C CYS A 166 -45.94 35.54 28.60
N HIS A 167 -46.24 34.96 27.43
CA HIS A 167 -46.60 33.55 27.33
C HIS A 167 -45.46 32.64 27.79
N LEU A 168 -44.24 32.88 27.30
CA LEU A 168 -43.06 32.10 27.69
C LEU A 168 -42.76 32.26 29.20
N PHE A 169 -42.80 33.49 29.69
CA PHE A 169 -42.48 33.84 31.06
C PHE A 169 -43.53 33.35 32.06
N TRP A 170 -44.83 33.42 31.75
CA TRP A 170 -45.89 33.06 32.70
C TRP A 170 -46.38 31.62 32.56
N ASP A 171 -46.51 31.13 31.32
CA ASP A 171 -47.16 29.84 31.04
C ASP A 171 -46.14 28.72 30.78
N LYS A 172 -44.93 29.02 30.30
CA LYS A 172 -43.93 28.01 29.92
C LYS A 172 -42.72 27.91 30.85
N SER A 173 -42.41 28.95 31.63
CA SER A 173 -41.31 28.90 32.59
C SER A 173 -41.50 27.74 33.57
N GLU A 174 -40.44 27.01 33.89
CA GLU A 174 -40.51 25.88 34.82
C GLU A 174 -40.36 26.33 36.28
N LYS A 175 -39.48 27.32 36.47
CA LYS A 175 -38.99 27.74 37.78
C LYS A 175 -39.05 29.25 37.95
N GLN A 176 -39.19 29.67 39.20
CA GLN A 176 -39.22 31.08 39.60
C GLN A 176 -38.29 31.30 40.79
N VAL A 177 -37.53 32.40 40.75
CA VAL A 177 -36.67 32.83 41.85
C VAL A 177 -37.08 34.23 42.28
N ILE A 178 -37.52 34.36 43.54
CA ILE A 178 -38.01 35.62 44.11
C ILE A 178 -37.02 36.17 45.15
N LYS A 179 -36.45 35.31 46.00
CA LYS A 179 -35.61 35.72 47.12
C LYS A 179 -34.19 35.17 46.99
N GLN A 180 -33.25 35.95 47.51
CA GLN A 180 -31.83 35.61 47.51
C GLN A 180 -31.56 34.44 48.47
N GLY A 181 -30.90 33.39 47.98
CA GLY A 181 -30.48 32.23 48.78
C GLY A 181 -31.54 31.13 48.97
N GLU A 182 -32.77 31.30 48.47
CA GLU A 182 -33.79 30.24 48.45
C GLU A 182 -33.64 29.36 47.19
N GLN A 183 -34.01 28.08 47.28
CA GLN A 183 -34.08 27.20 46.11
C GLN A 183 -35.18 27.68 45.16
N SER A 184 -34.96 27.50 43.85
CA SER A 184 -35.95 27.82 42.82
C SER A 184 -37.28 27.10 43.08
N ASP A 185 -38.37 27.85 43.16
CA ASP A 185 -39.72 27.29 43.28
C ASP A 185 -40.31 26.97 41.91
N LYS A 186 -41.33 26.11 41.88
CA LYS A 186 -42.12 25.89 40.66
C LYS A 186 -42.80 27.20 40.24
N ALA A 187 -42.70 27.54 38.97
CA ALA A 187 -43.29 28.78 38.45
C ALA A 187 -44.80 28.82 38.65
N VAL A 188 -45.30 30.00 39.07
CA VAL A 188 -46.74 30.25 39.24
C VAL A 188 -47.36 30.62 37.89
N ALA A 189 -48.52 30.04 37.59
CA ALA A 189 -49.29 30.36 36.38
C ALA A 189 -49.69 31.85 36.33
N ASN A 190 -49.96 32.37 35.13
CA ASN A 190 -50.36 33.76 34.95
C ASN A 190 -51.58 34.11 35.84
N PRO A 191 -51.48 35.13 36.73
CA PRO A 191 -52.62 35.54 37.56
C PRO A 191 -53.81 36.09 36.75
N ALA A 192 -53.60 36.50 35.49
CA ALA A 192 -54.64 37.03 34.61
C ALA A 192 -55.26 35.99 33.66
N GLY A 193 -54.90 34.71 33.76
CA GLY A 193 -55.39 33.63 32.90
C GLY A 193 -54.54 33.41 31.62
N THR A 194 -55.07 32.63 30.66
CA THR A 194 -54.32 32.23 29.46
C THR A 194 -53.91 33.41 28.59
N ILE A 195 -52.65 33.43 28.15
CA ILE A 195 -52.12 34.50 27.30
C ILE A 195 -52.38 34.17 25.83
N VAL A 196 -53.07 35.07 25.13
CA VAL A 196 -53.30 34.94 23.68
C VAL A 196 -52.15 35.58 22.91
N VAL A 197 -51.36 34.75 22.26
CA VAL A 197 -50.32 35.17 21.31
C VAL A 197 -50.94 35.47 19.94
N ASN A 198 -50.62 36.63 19.36
CA ASN A 198 -51.09 37.01 18.02
C ASN A 198 -50.40 36.15 16.95
N HIS A 199 -49.08 36.08 17.06
CA HIS A 199 -48.21 35.29 16.22
C HIS A 199 -47.39 34.35 17.09
N GLN A 200 -47.11 33.15 16.59
CA GLN A 200 -46.37 32.12 17.31
C GLN A 200 -44.91 32.04 16.88
N TYR A 201 -44.37 33.11 16.30
CA TYR A 201 -43.06 33.11 15.65
C TYR A 201 -41.93 32.61 16.56
N HIS A 202 -41.97 32.99 17.84
CA HIS A 202 -40.91 32.72 18.79
C HIS A 202 -41.03 31.38 19.53
N LEU A 203 -42.16 30.69 19.38
CA LEU A 203 -42.42 29.48 20.17
C LEU A 203 -41.65 28.26 19.62
N PRO A 204 -41.30 27.28 20.48
CA PRO A 204 -40.73 26.02 20.04
C PRO A 204 -41.57 25.34 18.97
N GLU A 205 -40.90 24.67 18.04
CA GLU A 205 -41.43 23.92 16.90
C GLU A 205 -42.13 24.76 15.81
N GLN A 206 -42.18 26.09 15.97
CA GLN A 206 -42.85 26.98 15.01
C GLN A 206 -41.93 27.53 13.91
N LEU A 207 -40.62 27.50 14.11
CA LEU A 207 -39.65 28.09 13.18
C LEU A 207 -39.74 27.43 11.80
N ASP A 208 -39.80 26.10 11.74
CA ASP A 208 -39.98 25.38 10.48
C ASP A 208 -41.31 25.73 9.82
N GLY A 209 -42.38 25.84 10.60
CA GLY A 209 -43.72 26.22 10.13
C GLY A 209 -43.72 27.60 9.48
N ASN A 210 -43.03 28.57 10.08
CA ASN A 210 -42.88 29.94 9.57
C ASN A 210 -42.27 29.96 8.15
N PHE A 211 -41.32 29.07 7.88
CA PHE A 211 -40.69 28.95 6.55
C PHE A 211 -41.38 27.96 5.62
N THR A 212 -42.29 27.10 6.09
CA THR A 212 -43.01 26.14 5.22
C THR A 212 -44.12 26.82 4.43
N GLN A 213 -44.68 27.91 4.96
CA GLN A 213 -45.66 28.74 4.25
C GLN A 213 -45.00 29.69 3.22
N ALA A 214 -43.68 29.86 3.31
CA ALA A 214 -42.88 30.64 2.38
C ALA A 214 -42.51 29.80 1.17
N ASN A 215 -43.39 29.73 0.17
CA ASN A 215 -43.22 28.82 -0.99
C ASN A 215 -41.99 29.11 -1.87
N ASP A 216 -41.31 30.26 -1.73
CA ASP A 216 -40.04 30.53 -2.42
C ASP A 216 -39.14 31.45 -1.57
N ILE A 217 -38.02 30.92 -1.11
CA ILE A 217 -36.94 31.73 -0.51
C ILE A 217 -36.16 32.34 -1.68
N LYS A 218 -36.05 33.67 -1.72
CA LYS A 218 -35.39 34.41 -2.81
C LYS A 218 -33.93 34.69 -2.49
N PHE A 219 -33.69 35.14 -1.27
CA PHE A 219 -32.37 35.56 -0.80
C PHE A 219 -32.12 34.98 0.58
N CYS A 220 -30.90 34.49 0.79
CA CYS A 220 -30.44 34.05 2.10
C CYS A 220 -29.08 34.66 2.38
N GLN A 221 -28.95 35.28 3.54
CA GLN A 221 -27.68 35.68 4.14
C GLN A 221 -27.49 34.84 5.39
N LEU A 222 -26.41 34.07 5.43
CA LEU A 222 -26.07 33.23 6.56
C LEU A 222 -24.69 33.61 7.09
N ASN A 223 -24.61 33.82 8.39
CA ASN A 223 -23.40 34.12 9.13
C ASN A 223 -22.68 32.82 9.56
N HIS A 224 -21.53 32.99 10.22
CA HIS A 224 -20.63 31.93 10.67
C HIS A 224 -21.18 31.01 11.78
N HIS A 225 -22.30 31.34 12.43
CA HIS A 225 -22.85 30.53 13.52
C HIS A 225 -23.74 29.34 13.06
N ASP A 226 -23.75 28.26 13.85
CA ASP A 226 -24.30 26.95 13.47
C ASP A 226 -25.83 26.88 13.56
N LEU A 227 -26.52 27.16 12.46
CA LEU A 227 -27.94 26.85 12.30
C LEU A 227 -28.18 25.33 12.26
N ASP A 228 -29.32 24.87 12.79
CA ASP A 228 -29.74 23.47 12.66
C ASP A 228 -29.66 22.97 11.21
N ILE A 229 -29.13 21.76 11.00
CA ILE A 229 -28.89 21.19 9.66
C ILE A 229 -30.16 21.18 8.80
N THR A 230 -31.31 20.88 9.40
CA THR A 230 -32.59 20.84 8.68
C THR A 230 -33.00 22.23 8.22
N LEU A 231 -32.84 23.22 9.09
CA LEU A 231 -33.13 24.61 8.80
C LEU A 231 -32.16 25.15 7.74
N SER A 232 -30.85 24.95 7.92
CA SER A 232 -29.79 25.32 6.97
C SER A 232 -30.11 24.80 5.57
N ASN A 233 -30.37 23.49 5.42
CA ASN A 233 -30.71 22.89 4.13
C ASN A 233 -31.97 23.47 3.48
N LYS A 234 -32.91 23.96 4.28
CA LYS A 234 -34.12 24.62 3.77
C LYS A 234 -33.82 26.03 3.30
N LEU A 235 -33.07 26.81 4.08
CA LEU A 235 -32.71 28.19 3.79
C LEU A 235 -31.80 28.29 2.55
N LEU A 236 -30.86 27.35 2.42
CA LEU A 236 -29.95 27.19 1.28
C LEU A 236 -30.67 26.88 -0.06
N ARG A 237 -31.98 26.62 -0.05
CA ARG A 237 -32.78 26.52 -1.29
C ARG A 237 -32.94 27.86 -2.01
N ALA A 238 -32.58 28.96 -1.36
CA ALA A 238 -32.68 30.30 -1.92
C ALA A 238 -32.01 30.41 -3.29
N THR A 239 -32.60 31.21 -4.18
CA THR A 239 -32.02 31.47 -5.51
C THR A 239 -30.71 32.22 -5.45
N THR A 240 -30.55 33.09 -4.45
CA THR A 240 -29.37 33.91 -4.22
C THR A 240 -28.91 33.73 -2.78
N ASN A 241 -27.64 33.43 -2.59
CA ASN A 241 -27.03 33.20 -1.28
C ASN A 241 -25.80 34.09 -1.13
N LEU A 242 -25.78 34.89 -0.06
CA LEU A 242 -24.58 35.58 0.40
C LEU A 242 -24.06 34.81 1.61
N LEU A 243 -22.87 34.23 1.48
CA LEU A 243 -22.26 33.41 2.52
C LEU A 243 -21.04 34.10 3.10
N ASP A 244 -20.87 33.98 4.40
CA ASP A 244 -19.60 34.25 5.06
C ASP A 244 -18.50 33.30 4.51
N LEU A 245 -17.27 33.82 4.36
CA LEU A 245 -16.10 33.05 3.93
C LEU A 245 -15.83 31.81 4.80
N ASN A 246 -16.13 31.85 6.10
CA ASN A 246 -16.00 30.69 7.00
C ASN A 246 -17.00 29.57 6.69
N LYS A 247 -18.07 29.86 5.94
CA LYS A 247 -19.07 28.89 5.46
C LYS A 247 -18.94 28.62 3.97
N ALA A 248 -17.80 28.98 3.35
CA ALA A 248 -17.58 28.78 1.92
C ALA A 248 -17.61 27.30 1.50
N GLU A 249 -17.43 26.35 2.43
CA GLU A 249 -17.63 24.92 2.18
C GLU A 249 -19.05 24.56 1.69
N LEU A 250 -20.05 25.38 2.01
CA LEU A 250 -21.43 25.20 1.54
C LEU A 250 -21.62 25.63 0.08
N ALA A 251 -20.69 26.43 -0.46
CA ALA A 251 -20.80 27.03 -1.78
C ALA A 251 -20.89 25.97 -2.88
N GLU A 252 -20.12 24.88 -2.79
CA GLU A 252 -20.10 23.84 -3.82
C GLU A 252 -21.48 23.22 -4.06
N SER A 253 -22.17 22.81 -3.00
CA SER A 253 -23.52 22.26 -3.08
C SER A 253 -24.49 23.25 -3.73
N LEU A 254 -24.42 24.53 -3.36
CA LEU A 254 -25.29 25.57 -3.90
C LEU A 254 -25.03 25.85 -5.38
N VAL A 255 -23.76 25.90 -5.77
CA VAL A 255 -23.36 26.16 -7.16
C VAL A 255 -23.83 25.02 -8.06
N ASN A 256 -23.69 23.77 -7.59
CA ASN A 256 -24.18 22.57 -8.28
C ASN A 256 -25.72 22.60 -8.47
N ASP A 257 -26.45 23.15 -7.50
CA ASP A 257 -27.90 23.38 -7.57
C ASP A 257 -28.32 24.61 -8.41
N ASN A 258 -27.41 25.14 -9.23
CA ASN A 258 -27.62 26.31 -10.09
C ASN A 258 -28.03 27.59 -9.35
N LYS A 259 -27.57 27.78 -8.10
CA LYS A 259 -27.84 28.98 -7.31
C LYS A 259 -26.80 30.08 -7.57
N ASN A 260 -27.19 31.33 -7.34
CA ASN A 260 -26.26 32.44 -7.30
C ASN A 260 -25.63 32.49 -5.91
N VAL A 261 -24.31 32.55 -5.86
CA VAL A 261 -23.54 32.56 -4.61
C VAL A 261 -22.52 33.69 -4.68
N ALA A 262 -22.39 34.43 -3.60
CA ALA A 262 -21.28 35.33 -3.39
C ALA A 262 -20.71 35.08 -1.99
N LEU A 263 -19.40 35.28 -1.83
CA LEU A 263 -18.72 35.15 -0.54
C LEU A 263 -18.23 36.51 -0.07
N THR A 264 -18.32 36.74 1.23
CA THR A 264 -18.01 38.00 1.89
C THR A 264 -17.32 37.73 3.23
N ASP A 265 -16.42 38.62 3.64
CA ASP A 265 -15.87 38.67 5.01
C ASP A 265 -16.64 39.64 5.91
N PHE A 266 -17.60 40.37 5.35
CA PHE A 266 -18.50 41.24 6.09
C PHE A 266 -19.41 40.45 7.04
N ASN A 267 -19.16 40.63 8.34
CA ASN A 267 -20.04 40.11 9.36
C ASN A 267 -21.44 40.73 9.23
N SER A 268 -22.44 39.87 9.18
CA SER A 268 -23.81 40.27 8.87
C SER A 268 -24.83 39.31 9.51
N PRO A 269 -26.01 39.80 9.94
CA PRO A 269 -26.96 38.94 10.62
C PRO A 269 -27.61 37.94 9.67
N ASN A 270 -28.15 36.84 10.22
CA ASN A 270 -28.91 35.86 9.44
C ASN A 270 -30.24 36.48 8.96
N ILE A 271 -30.35 36.69 7.65
CA ILE A 271 -31.54 37.28 7.03
C ILE A 271 -32.03 36.40 5.89
N VAL A 272 -33.34 36.15 5.86
CA VAL A 272 -33.98 35.33 4.85
C VAL A 272 -35.10 36.13 4.20
N SER A 273 -35.00 36.37 2.90
CA SER A 273 -36.04 37.01 2.11
C SER A 273 -36.93 35.95 1.46
N THR A 274 -38.23 36.04 1.73
CA THR A 274 -39.26 35.17 1.14
C THR A 274 -40.20 36.00 0.28
N THR A 275 -41.05 35.35 -0.52
CA THR A 275 -42.17 36.02 -1.21
C THR A 275 -43.13 36.74 -0.28
N SER A 276 -43.18 36.36 1.01
CA SER A 276 -44.12 36.88 2.01
C SER A 276 -43.53 37.95 2.94
N GLY A 277 -42.27 38.33 2.73
CA GLY A 277 -41.51 39.27 3.57
C GLY A 277 -40.14 38.74 3.97
N CYS A 278 -39.36 39.60 4.63
CA CYS A 278 -38.04 39.25 5.16
C CYS A 278 -38.10 38.81 6.62
N TRP A 279 -37.20 37.92 6.98
CA TRP A 279 -37.06 37.36 8.31
C TRP A 279 -35.65 37.60 8.84
N PHE A 280 -35.58 38.10 10.06
CA PHE A 280 -34.36 38.12 10.86
C PHE A 280 -34.35 36.88 11.75
N ILE A 281 -33.27 36.12 11.71
CA ILE A 281 -33.15 34.83 12.37
C ILE A 281 -32.00 34.91 13.37
N PRO A 282 -32.19 34.39 14.60
CA PRO A 282 -31.10 34.35 15.55
C PRO A 282 -30.00 33.39 15.12
N ASP A 283 -28.81 33.61 15.65
CA ASP A 283 -27.71 32.68 15.54
C ASP A 283 -28.01 31.40 16.30
N ASN A 284 -27.48 30.29 15.80
CA ASN A 284 -27.72 28.96 16.35
C ASN A 284 -29.20 28.57 16.45
N ALA A 285 -30.06 29.15 15.62
CA ALA A 285 -31.50 28.87 15.62
C ALA A 285 -31.78 27.36 15.46
N LYS A 286 -32.64 26.84 16.33
CA LYS A 286 -33.03 25.44 16.38
C LYS A 286 -34.54 25.33 16.48
N ASN A 287 -35.15 24.50 15.64
CA ASN A 287 -36.61 24.43 15.59
C ASN A 287 -37.24 23.99 16.93
N GLN A 288 -36.58 23.16 17.73
CA GLN A 288 -37.11 22.68 19.02
C GLN A 288 -37.01 23.68 20.18
N GLU A 289 -36.36 24.82 19.99
CA GLU A 289 -36.08 25.80 21.05
C GLU A 289 -36.87 27.10 20.83
N VAL A 290 -36.85 28.00 21.80
CA VAL A 290 -37.39 29.36 21.62
C VAL A 290 -36.45 30.13 20.71
N ASN A 291 -36.94 30.70 19.61
CA ASN A 291 -36.13 31.48 18.69
C ASN A 291 -36.66 32.90 18.65
N TRP A 292 -35.86 33.88 19.07
CA TRP A 292 -36.21 35.29 18.93
C TRP A 292 -36.02 35.76 17.48
N CYS A 293 -36.78 35.16 16.55
CA CYS A 293 -36.84 35.54 15.15
C CYS A 293 -37.89 36.62 14.90
N LEU A 294 -37.72 37.42 13.86
CA LEU A 294 -38.61 38.53 13.55
C LEU A 294 -39.01 38.50 12.09
N LYS A 295 -40.33 38.49 11.83
CA LYS A 295 -40.86 38.86 10.53
C LYS A 295 -40.85 40.39 10.42
N LEU A 296 -40.09 40.90 9.46
CA LEU A 296 -40.02 42.32 9.17
C LEU A 296 -41.33 42.78 8.53
N ASP A 297 -41.74 44.02 8.82
CA ASP A 297 -42.85 44.62 8.09
C ASP A 297 -42.45 44.93 6.64
N ASN A 298 -43.39 45.43 5.84
CA ASN A 298 -43.15 45.68 4.42
C ASN A 298 -42.06 46.73 4.19
N GLN A 299 -42.04 47.81 4.98
CA GLN A 299 -41.06 48.88 4.83
C GLN A 299 -39.66 48.40 5.21
N GLN A 300 -39.54 47.75 6.37
CA GLN A 300 -38.29 47.14 6.82
C GLN A 300 -37.79 46.08 5.83
N SER A 301 -38.69 45.26 5.28
CA SER A 301 -38.35 44.25 4.28
C SER A 301 -37.79 44.86 3.00
N ASP A 302 -38.39 45.95 2.49
CA ASP A 302 -37.95 46.62 1.27
C ASP A 302 -36.58 47.29 1.46
N GLU A 303 -36.40 48.03 2.55
CA GLU A 303 -35.13 48.68 2.88
C GLU A 303 -34.01 47.67 3.05
N LEU A 304 -34.25 46.58 3.80
CA LEU A 304 -33.24 45.55 4.03
C LEU A 304 -32.93 44.76 2.75
N THR A 305 -33.94 44.40 1.95
CA THR A 305 -33.71 43.71 0.66
C THR A 305 -32.84 44.54 -0.28
N ASN A 306 -32.99 45.87 -0.28
CA ASN A 306 -32.13 46.74 -1.06
C ASN A 306 -30.68 46.71 -0.57
N SER A 307 -30.45 46.80 0.75
CA SER A 307 -29.12 46.68 1.34
C SER A 307 -28.48 45.32 1.05
N LEU A 308 -29.24 44.22 1.15
CA LEU A 308 -28.75 42.86 0.85
C LEU A 308 -28.37 42.68 -0.61
N ASN A 309 -29.17 43.20 -1.54
CA ASN A 309 -28.84 43.15 -2.97
C ASN A 309 -27.60 44.00 -3.31
N GLN A 310 -27.39 45.10 -2.59
CA GLN A 310 -26.15 45.88 -2.70
C GLN A 310 -24.97 45.10 -2.14
N ALA A 311 -25.12 44.49 -0.96
CA ALA A 311 -24.11 43.64 -0.35
C ALA A 311 -23.71 42.49 -1.27
N PHE A 312 -24.69 41.77 -1.82
CA PHE A 312 -24.44 40.68 -2.75
C PHE A 312 -23.65 41.13 -3.99
N LYS A 313 -23.94 42.32 -4.55
CA LYS A 313 -23.20 42.85 -5.71
C LYS A 313 -21.82 43.40 -5.35
N ALA A 314 -21.67 43.89 -4.13
CA ALA A 314 -20.43 44.45 -3.61
C ALA A 314 -19.50 43.39 -3.02
N ALA A 315 -20.01 42.17 -2.83
CA ALA A 315 -19.28 41.09 -2.18
C ALA A 315 -17.97 40.79 -2.91
N GLN A 316 -16.90 40.64 -2.16
CA GLN A 316 -15.51 40.50 -2.61
C GLN A 316 -15.39 39.36 -3.61
N TRP A 317 -16.08 38.25 -3.37
CA TRP A 317 -15.96 37.03 -4.15
C TRP A 317 -17.25 36.75 -4.91
N GLN A 318 -17.24 36.99 -6.23
CA GLN A 318 -18.38 36.74 -7.11
C GLN A 318 -18.24 35.42 -7.85
N LEU A 319 -19.29 34.60 -7.83
CA LEU A 319 -19.33 33.36 -8.60
C LEU A 319 -19.30 33.65 -10.10
N ASN A 320 -18.32 33.08 -10.79
CA ASN A 320 -18.28 32.95 -12.23
C ASN A 320 -18.35 31.47 -12.63
N ARG A 321 -19.45 31.09 -13.29
CA ARG A 321 -19.71 29.71 -13.72
C ARG A 321 -18.96 29.31 -14.99
N SER A 322 -18.49 30.29 -15.76
CA SER A 322 -17.86 30.07 -17.06
C SER A 322 -16.79 31.14 -17.25
N CYS A 323 -15.60 30.83 -16.74
CA CYS A 323 -14.42 31.67 -16.89
C CYS A 323 -13.39 30.93 -17.74
N SER A 324 -12.87 31.59 -18.77
CA SER A 324 -11.66 31.11 -19.44
C SER A 324 -10.43 31.62 -18.70
N VAL A 325 -9.31 30.90 -18.81
CA VAL A 325 -8.04 31.31 -18.20
C VAL A 325 -7.59 32.71 -18.66
N ASP A 326 -7.88 33.10 -19.90
CA ASP A 326 -7.59 34.45 -20.42
C ASP A 326 -8.26 35.58 -19.61
N GLN A 327 -9.44 35.31 -19.06
CA GLN A 327 -10.21 36.29 -18.30
C GLN A 327 -9.71 36.47 -16.86
N LEU A 328 -8.78 35.62 -16.40
CA LEU A 328 -8.22 35.69 -15.05
C LEU A 328 -7.15 36.77 -14.96
N ASN A 329 -7.56 37.94 -14.45
CA ASN A 329 -6.65 39.06 -14.15
C ASN A 329 -6.60 39.40 -12.65
N SER A 330 -7.42 38.72 -11.84
CA SER A 330 -7.53 38.92 -10.39
C SER A 330 -7.30 37.60 -9.65
N HIS A 331 -7.18 37.67 -8.33
CA HIS A 331 -7.24 36.48 -7.48
C HIS A 331 -8.59 35.77 -7.64
N PHE A 332 -8.59 34.46 -7.46
CA PHE A 332 -9.79 33.65 -7.55
C PHE A 332 -9.73 32.46 -6.60
N MET A 333 -10.86 31.82 -6.35
CA MET A 333 -10.96 30.58 -5.57
C MET A 333 -11.75 29.56 -6.37
N PHE A 334 -11.34 28.30 -6.34
CA PHE A 334 -12.18 27.23 -6.87
C PHE A 334 -13.35 26.97 -5.90
N VAL A 335 -14.53 26.68 -6.45
CA VAL A 335 -15.74 26.50 -5.64
C VAL A 335 -15.61 25.32 -4.65
N ASP A 336 -14.91 24.26 -5.03
CA ASP A 336 -14.63 23.08 -4.20
C ASP A 336 -13.45 23.26 -3.23
N GLU A 337 -12.68 24.35 -3.38
CA GLU A 337 -11.57 24.72 -2.50
C GLU A 337 -11.65 26.20 -2.11
N ALA A 338 -12.84 26.62 -1.67
CA ALA A 338 -13.15 28.03 -1.39
C ALA A 338 -12.44 28.62 -0.15
N ASN A 339 -11.48 27.89 0.42
CA ASN A 339 -10.56 28.33 1.46
C ASN A 339 -9.15 28.67 0.93
N ARG A 340 -8.89 28.45 -0.37
CA ARG A 340 -7.59 28.68 -0.99
C ARG A 340 -7.70 29.67 -2.13
N VAL A 341 -6.94 30.75 -2.00
CA VAL A 341 -6.82 31.80 -3.02
C VAL A 341 -5.73 31.42 -4.02
N TYR A 342 -6.08 31.52 -5.29
CA TYR A 342 -5.24 31.24 -6.44
C TYR A 342 -4.98 32.53 -7.23
N GLN A 343 -3.86 32.55 -7.94
CA GLN A 343 -3.51 33.58 -8.90
C GLN A 343 -3.03 32.88 -10.17
N CYS A 344 -3.49 33.33 -11.33
CA CYS A 344 -3.03 32.82 -12.61
C CYS A 344 -1.85 33.67 -13.09
N GLU A 345 -0.73 33.00 -13.39
CA GLU A 345 0.46 33.67 -13.94
C GLU A 345 0.32 33.87 -15.46
N GLU A 346 1.02 34.87 -16.00
CA GLU A 346 1.01 35.11 -17.44
C GLU A 346 1.80 34.03 -18.20
N SER A 347 2.89 33.54 -17.60
CA SER A 347 3.73 32.48 -18.14
C SER A 347 4.41 31.70 -17.01
N LEU A 348 4.51 30.38 -17.16
CA LEU A 348 5.25 29.49 -16.26
C LEU A 348 6.24 28.64 -17.07
N ASP A 349 7.40 28.32 -16.49
CA ASP A 349 8.37 27.39 -17.08
C ASP A 349 8.32 26.06 -16.33
N LEU A 350 8.08 24.94 -17.03
CA LEU A 350 8.03 23.60 -16.45
C LEU A 350 8.98 22.63 -17.13
N ASN A 351 9.69 21.86 -16.33
CA ASN A 351 10.51 20.76 -16.82
C ASN A 351 9.71 19.46 -16.71
N LEU A 352 9.42 18.83 -17.85
CA LEU A 352 8.74 17.55 -17.90
C LEU A 352 9.72 16.41 -17.70
N GLU A 353 9.17 15.26 -17.27
CA GLU A 353 9.93 14.01 -17.23
C GLU A 353 10.41 13.61 -18.64
N PRO A 354 11.58 12.96 -18.76
CA PRO A 354 12.12 12.58 -20.06
C PRO A 354 11.23 11.60 -20.82
N VAL A 355 11.02 11.87 -22.10
CA VAL A 355 10.21 11.02 -23.00
C VAL A 355 11.11 10.03 -23.72
N TYR A 356 10.81 8.74 -23.57
CA TYR A 356 11.51 7.66 -24.26
C TYR A 356 10.66 7.14 -25.42
N THR A 357 11.13 7.36 -26.64
CA THR A 357 10.41 6.94 -27.85
C THR A 357 10.57 5.45 -28.14
N ASP A 358 9.53 4.83 -28.71
CA ASP A 358 9.50 3.39 -29.00
C ASP A 358 10.25 2.99 -30.29
N SER A 359 10.50 3.95 -31.18
CA SER A 359 11.17 3.74 -32.46
C SER A 359 11.95 4.97 -32.91
N ILE A 360 12.93 4.77 -33.79
CA ILE A 360 13.72 5.87 -34.36
C ILE A 360 12.83 6.80 -35.21
N ASN A 361 11.81 6.25 -35.88
CA ASN A 361 10.86 7.08 -36.64
C ASN A 361 10.03 7.96 -35.71
N SER A 362 9.61 7.41 -34.57
CA SER A 362 8.94 8.18 -33.52
C SER A 362 9.86 9.27 -32.99
N PHE A 363 11.13 8.98 -32.71
CA PHE A 363 12.14 9.98 -32.29
C PHE A 363 12.35 11.13 -33.30
N LEU A 364 12.31 10.86 -34.60
CA LEU A 364 12.64 11.85 -35.62
C LEU A 364 11.43 12.67 -36.10
N ASN A 365 10.21 12.09 -36.07
CA ASN A 365 9.07 12.67 -36.78
C ASN A 365 7.86 13.00 -35.89
N ASP A 366 7.70 12.35 -34.73
CA ASP A 366 6.54 12.62 -33.89
C ASP A 366 6.66 14.03 -33.26
N ASN A 367 5.53 14.70 -33.05
CA ASN A 367 5.51 15.97 -32.34
C ASN A 367 5.71 15.72 -30.84
N ILE A 368 6.62 16.45 -30.21
CA ILE A 368 6.88 16.34 -28.77
C ILE A 368 5.67 16.75 -27.93
N GLU A 369 4.83 17.67 -28.43
CA GLU A 369 3.58 18.08 -27.78
C GLU A 369 2.60 16.91 -27.66
N ASP A 370 2.47 16.11 -28.73
CA ASP A 370 1.58 14.93 -28.75
C ASP A 370 2.10 13.83 -27.81
N LEU A 371 3.42 13.62 -27.78
CA LEU A 371 4.08 12.63 -26.92
C LEU A 371 3.95 12.96 -25.42
N THR A 372 3.81 14.24 -25.08
CA THR A 372 3.67 14.74 -23.70
C THR A 372 2.24 15.21 -23.39
N SER A 373 1.26 14.84 -24.22
CA SER A 373 -0.11 15.33 -24.10
C SER A 373 -0.74 15.04 -22.73
N SER A 374 -0.44 13.89 -22.11
CA SER A 374 -0.92 13.55 -20.76
C SER A 374 -0.35 14.43 -19.65
N ASP A 375 0.89 14.90 -19.82
CA ASP A 375 1.62 15.64 -18.79
C ASP A 375 1.50 17.15 -18.97
N THR A 376 0.90 17.58 -20.07
CA THR A 376 0.64 18.98 -20.44
C THR A 376 -0.85 19.32 -20.45
N GLU A 377 -1.69 18.52 -19.80
CA GLU A 377 -3.08 18.92 -19.53
C GLU A 377 -3.10 20.10 -18.56
N PHE A 378 -4.12 20.96 -18.67
CA PHE A 378 -4.25 22.08 -17.75
C PHE A 378 -4.62 21.57 -16.36
N THR A 379 -3.77 21.83 -15.36
CA THR A 379 -4.00 21.40 -13.97
C THR A 379 -4.00 22.58 -13.02
N ARG A 380 -4.60 22.40 -11.84
CA ARG A 380 -4.66 23.43 -10.79
C ARG A 380 -3.30 23.73 -10.16
N GLU A 381 -2.32 22.85 -10.33
CA GLU A 381 -0.96 23.05 -9.82
C GLU A 381 -0.16 24.03 -10.69
N PHE A 382 -0.52 24.14 -11.97
CA PHE A 382 0.20 24.91 -12.97
C PHE A 382 -0.71 25.92 -13.66
N LEU A 383 -1.15 26.92 -12.89
CA LEU A 383 -2.11 27.93 -13.34
C LEU A 383 -1.41 29.09 -14.07
N ALA A 384 -1.20 28.93 -15.37
CA ALA A 384 -0.70 30.01 -16.21
C ALA A 384 -1.41 30.08 -17.57
N LYS A 385 -1.47 31.28 -18.16
CA LYS A 385 -2.04 31.48 -19.50
C LYS A 385 -1.19 30.83 -20.58
N ASN A 386 0.13 30.86 -20.39
CA ASN A 386 1.12 30.15 -21.22
C ASN A 386 2.01 29.29 -20.32
N ILE A 387 2.36 28.09 -20.77
CA ILE A 387 3.38 27.28 -20.10
C ILE A 387 4.44 26.90 -21.12
N ASN A 388 5.70 27.23 -20.81
CA ASN A 388 6.86 26.82 -21.58
C ASN A 388 7.36 25.51 -20.99
N TYR A 389 7.24 24.43 -21.77
CA TYR A 389 7.70 23.12 -21.38
C TYR A 389 9.10 22.88 -21.90
N SER A 390 9.98 22.39 -21.01
CA SER A 390 11.25 21.81 -21.38
C SER A 390 11.21 20.31 -21.14
N VAL A 391 11.55 19.53 -22.16
CA VAL A 391 11.55 18.07 -22.07
C VAL A 391 12.75 17.50 -22.79
N GLN A 392 13.27 16.40 -22.26
CA GLN A 392 14.34 15.65 -22.88
C GLN A 392 13.72 14.51 -23.69
N ARG A 393 13.85 14.59 -25.01
CA ARG A 393 13.44 13.51 -25.91
C ARG A 393 14.59 12.54 -26.08
N HIS A 394 14.35 11.29 -25.73
CA HIS A 394 15.30 10.20 -25.88
C HIS A 394 14.94 9.28 -27.05
N PRO A 395 15.93 8.83 -27.84
CA PRO A 395 15.73 7.78 -28.82
C PRO A 395 15.46 6.43 -28.12
N PRO A 396 14.90 5.42 -28.83
CA PRO A 396 14.81 4.07 -28.30
C PRO A 396 16.19 3.53 -27.99
N TYR A 397 16.49 3.29 -26.72
CA TYR A 397 17.77 2.68 -26.31
C TYR A 397 17.73 1.16 -26.37
N CYS A 398 18.89 0.55 -26.59
CA CYS A 398 19.07 -0.88 -26.41
C CYS A 398 18.72 -1.29 -24.96
N PRO A 399 17.91 -2.34 -24.72
CA PRO A 399 17.49 -2.70 -23.37
C PRO A 399 18.65 -2.94 -22.40
N GLN A 400 18.48 -2.52 -21.14
CA GLN A 400 19.48 -2.75 -20.10
C GLN A 400 19.59 -4.27 -19.82
N GLY A 401 20.78 -4.83 -20.06
CA GLY A 401 21.03 -6.27 -19.99
C GLY A 401 20.94 -7.01 -21.33
N ALA A 402 20.68 -6.31 -22.45
CA ALA A 402 20.80 -6.90 -23.76
C ALA A 402 22.23 -7.41 -24.00
N ILE A 403 22.35 -8.68 -24.36
CA ILE A 403 23.63 -9.32 -24.63
C ILE A 403 23.93 -9.25 -26.13
N LYS A 404 25.20 -9.27 -26.51
CA LYS A 404 25.59 -9.41 -27.92
C LYS A 404 24.87 -10.62 -28.50
N ALA A 405 24.26 -10.43 -29.68
CA ALA A 405 23.40 -11.44 -30.26
C ALA A 405 24.13 -12.80 -30.37
N PRO A 406 23.44 -13.93 -30.10
CA PRO A 406 24.00 -15.27 -30.26
C PRO A 406 24.55 -15.53 -31.67
N LEU A 407 24.16 -14.73 -32.67
CA LEU A 407 24.75 -14.75 -34.01
C LEU A 407 26.28 -14.57 -33.98
N TYR A 408 26.82 -13.64 -33.17
CA TYR A 408 28.28 -13.48 -33.01
C TYR A 408 28.91 -14.75 -32.45
N ASN A 409 28.35 -15.29 -31.37
CA ASN A 409 28.82 -16.55 -30.78
C ASN A 409 28.72 -17.73 -31.76
N ARG A 410 27.69 -17.76 -32.63
CA ARG A 410 27.53 -18.79 -33.67
C ARG A 410 28.61 -18.65 -34.75
N TRP A 411 28.95 -17.44 -35.17
CA TRP A 411 30.03 -17.16 -36.11
C TRP A 411 31.41 -17.45 -35.50
N ASP A 412 31.66 -17.01 -34.26
CA ASP A 412 32.89 -17.33 -33.52
C ASP A 412 33.02 -18.84 -33.29
N SER A 413 31.92 -19.52 -32.94
CA SER A 413 31.90 -20.98 -32.79
C SER A 413 32.15 -21.67 -34.12
N ALA A 414 31.57 -21.19 -35.24
CA ALA A 414 31.81 -21.76 -36.56
C ALA A 414 33.28 -21.56 -37.00
N ASN A 415 33.86 -20.39 -36.75
CA ASN A 415 35.26 -20.10 -37.05
C ASN A 415 36.21 -20.90 -36.15
N ASN A 416 35.92 -20.98 -34.85
CA ASN A 416 36.68 -21.82 -33.93
C ASN A 416 36.55 -23.30 -34.28
N ASN A 417 35.38 -23.76 -34.72
CA ASN A 417 35.18 -25.13 -35.21
C ASN A 417 35.98 -25.37 -36.50
N TRP A 418 36.06 -24.38 -37.40
CA TRP A 418 36.91 -24.45 -38.59
C TRP A 418 38.40 -24.54 -38.24
N LEU A 419 38.89 -23.63 -37.39
CA LEU A 419 40.28 -23.65 -36.92
C LEU A 419 40.63 -24.91 -36.13
N THR A 420 39.71 -25.38 -35.28
CA THR A 420 39.85 -26.65 -34.55
C THR A 420 39.85 -27.83 -35.51
N ALA A 421 38.98 -27.84 -36.51
CA ALA A 421 38.93 -28.89 -37.52
C ALA A 421 40.22 -28.96 -38.34
N LEU A 422 40.85 -27.81 -38.65
CA LEU A 422 42.16 -27.74 -39.29
C LEU A 422 43.29 -28.20 -38.35
N ALA A 423 43.29 -27.75 -37.09
CA ALA A 423 44.22 -28.22 -36.08
C ALA A 423 44.10 -29.73 -35.83
N ASP A 424 42.88 -30.27 -35.88
CA ASP A 424 42.60 -31.71 -35.79
C ASP A 424 43.17 -32.48 -36.97
N LEU A 425 43.18 -31.91 -38.19
CA LEU A 425 43.86 -32.53 -39.33
C LEU A 425 45.36 -32.60 -39.09
N ASP A 426 45.99 -31.53 -38.59
CA ASP A 426 47.42 -31.54 -38.23
C ASP A 426 47.72 -32.54 -37.11
N VAL A 427 46.90 -32.56 -36.07
CA VAL A 427 47.02 -33.53 -34.98
C VAL A 427 46.80 -34.96 -35.47
N LYS A 428 45.87 -35.21 -36.40
CA LYS A 428 45.67 -36.54 -37.00
C LYS A 428 46.86 -36.96 -37.84
N LEU A 429 47.42 -36.04 -38.62
CA LEU A 429 48.62 -36.26 -39.42
C LEU A 429 49.82 -36.60 -38.51
N ASP A 430 50.06 -35.82 -37.46
CA ASP A 430 51.11 -36.08 -36.47
C ASP A 430 50.87 -37.37 -35.68
N LYS A 431 49.61 -37.66 -35.31
CA LYS A 431 49.24 -38.92 -34.64
C LYS A 431 49.51 -40.12 -35.54
N LEU A 432 49.25 -40.02 -36.84
CA LEU A 432 49.58 -41.08 -37.79
C LEU A 432 51.08 -41.32 -37.88
N ASP A 433 51.87 -40.25 -37.93
CA ASP A 433 53.33 -40.36 -37.95
C ASP A 433 53.90 -40.90 -36.64
N LYS A 434 53.36 -40.49 -35.49
CA LYS A 434 53.69 -41.08 -34.18
C LYS A 434 53.24 -42.54 -34.08
N LYS A 435 52.05 -42.91 -34.58
CA LYS A 435 51.58 -44.31 -34.59
C LYS A 435 52.51 -45.19 -35.40
N ARG A 436 53.03 -44.71 -36.53
CA ARG A 436 53.97 -45.45 -37.40
C ARG A 436 55.34 -45.63 -36.75
N THR A 437 55.83 -44.61 -36.05
CA THR A 437 57.14 -44.64 -35.36
C THR A 437 57.11 -45.33 -33.99
N SER A 438 55.94 -45.42 -33.34
CA SER A 438 55.74 -46.00 -32.00
C SER A 438 55.41 -47.50 -31.99
N VAL A 439 55.35 -48.14 -33.15
CA VAL A 439 55.13 -49.60 -33.24
C VAL A 439 56.26 -50.33 -32.49
N SER A 440 55.90 -51.12 -31.47
CA SER A 440 56.89 -51.75 -30.57
C SER A 440 57.81 -52.69 -31.33
N GLN A 441 59.09 -52.79 -30.91
CA GLN A 441 60.06 -53.72 -31.50
C GLN A 441 59.51 -55.16 -31.59
N SER A 442 58.67 -55.57 -30.63
CA SER A 442 58.06 -56.92 -30.57
C SER A 442 57.08 -57.23 -31.71
N ILE A 443 56.49 -56.23 -32.35
CA ILE A 443 55.60 -56.41 -33.51
C ILE A 443 56.14 -55.72 -34.78
N PHE A 444 57.24 -54.95 -34.67
CA PHE A 444 57.82 -54.18 -35.77
C PHE A 444 58.28 -55.07 -36.94
N SER A 445 58.79 -56.27 -36.64
CA SER A 445 59.15 -57.27 -37.66
C SER A 445 57.96 -57.69 -38.54
N PHE A 446 56.73 -57.60 -38.03
CA PHE A 446 55.50 -57.89 -38.75
C PHE A 446 54.93 -56.66 -39.51
N PHE A 447 55.50 -55.45 -39.36
CA PHE A 447 54.92 -54.16 -39.83
C PHE A 447 55.82 -53.34 -40.80
N SER A 448 57.13 -53.58 -40.85
CA SER A 448 58.12 -52.67 -41.47
C SER A 448 57.92 -52.36 -42.97
N SER A 449 57.43 -53.31 -43.78
CA SER A 449 57.25 -53.13 -45.23
C SER A 449 56.13 -52.15 -45.60
N PHE A 450 55.11 -52.00 -44.75
CA PHE A 450 54.01 -51.06 -44.94
C PHE A 450 54.42 -49.59 -44.69
N SER A 451 55.40 -49.37 -43.81
CA SER A 451 55.78 -48.02 -43.34
C SER A 451 56.51 -47.17 -44.39
N LEU A 452 57.29 -47.76 -45.31
CA LEU A 452 58.10 -47.00 -46.28
C LEU A 452 57.25 -46.28 -47.36
N GLY A 453 56.19 -46.91 -47.86
CA GLY A 453 55.36 -46.34 -48.93
C GLY A 453 54.53 -45.11 -48.52
N GLN A 454 54.40 -44.85 -47.22
CA GLN A 454 53.51 -43.81 -46.68
C GLN A 454 54.17 -42.45 -46.42
N GLN A 455 55.50 -42.35 -46.55
CA GLN A 455 56.22 -41.10 -46.29
C GLN A 455 56.04 -40.02 -47.38
N HIS A 456 55.84 -40.41 -48.64
CA HIS A 456 55.61 -39.46 -49.74
C HIS A 456 54.22 -38.82 -49.69
N LYS A 457 53.18 -39.58 -49.32
CA LYS A 457 51.82 -39.06 -49.17
C LYS A 457 51.70 -38.04 -48.03
N HIS A 458 52.44 -38.25 -46.95
CA HIS A 458 52.49 -37.35 -45.80
C HIS A 458 52.92 -35.92 -46.20
N LYS A 459 53.96 -35.76 -47.02
CA LYS A 459 54.44 -34.44 -47.47
C LYS A 459 53.41 -33.68 -48.30
N LYS A 460 52.62 -34.38 -49.12
CA LYS A 460 51.57 -33.77 -49.96
C LYS A 460 50.41 -33.26 -49.12
N LEU A 461 49.95 -34.05 -48.14
CA LEU A 461 48.86 -33.68 -47.23
C LEU A 461 49.20 -32.46 -46.37
N LYS A 462 50.45 -32.37 -45.89
CA LYS A 462 50.92 -31.23 -45.09
C LYS A 462 50.84 -29.90 -45.86
N LYS A 463 51.08 -29.91 -47.18
CA LYS A 463 50.99 -28.72 -48.04
C LYS A 463 49.52 -28.27 -48.19
N SER A 464 48.60 -29.19 -48.45
CA SER A 464 47.18 -28.86 -48.62
C SER A 464 46.52 -28.34 -47.34
N ILE A 465 46.91 -28.82 -46.16
CA ILE A 465 46.41 -28.31 -44.87
C ILE A 465 46.87 -26.85 -44.63
N PHE A 466 48.05 -26.47 -45.10
CA PHE A 466 48.56 -25.10 -44.98
C PHE A 466 47.78 -24.10 -45.87
N GLU A 467 47.39 -24.52 -47.07
CA GLU A 467 46.61 -23.69 -48.01
C GLU A 467 45.20 -23.38 -47.49
N LEU A 468 44.57 -24.32 -46.76
CA LEU A 468 43.25 -24.14 -46.11
C LEU A 468 43.22 -23.10 -44.98
N ARG A 469 44.39 -22.64 -44.49
CA ARG A 469 44.49 -21.68 -43.37
C ARG A 469 44.58 -20.21 -43.80
N GLN A 470 44.74 -19.93 -45.09
CA GLN A 470 45.02 -18.58 -45.59
C GLN A 470 43.81 -17.63 -45.65
N PRO A 471 42.60 -18.04 -46.09
CA PRO A 471 41.47 -17.11 -46.21
C PRO A 471 40.76 -16.82 -44.88
N ASP A 472 40.28 -15.58 -44.70
CA ASP A 472 39.48 -15.15 -43.55
C ASP A 472 37.98 -15.48 -43.74
N MET A 473 37.46 -16.40 -42.92
CA MET A 473 36.11 -16.92 -43.10
C MET A 473 34.99 -15.92 -42.77
N PHE A 474 35.29 -14.78 -42.14
CA PHE A 474 34.32 -13.72 -41.86
C PHE A 474 34.02 -12.84 -43.09
N THR A 475 34.97 -12.73 -44.02
CA THR A 475 34.89 -11.82 -45.19
C THR A 475 34.63 -12.56 -46.51
N VAL A 476 34.79 -13.87 -46.53
CA VAL A 476 34.69 -14.72 -47.72
C VAL A 476 33.24 -15.09 -48.05
N THR A 477 32.92 -15.11 -49.35
CA THR A 477 31.56 -15.36 -49.84
C THR A 477 31.06 -16.78 -49.49
N PRO A 478 29.73 -17.01 -49.45
CA PRO A 478 29.19 -18.36 -49.22
C PRO A 478 29.71 -19.41 -50.22
N ALA A 479 29.97 -19.02 -51.48
CA ALA A 479 30.48 -19.90 -52.53
C ALA A 479 31.92 -20.35 -52.26
N GLU A 480 32.81 -19.42 -51.93
CA GLU A 480 34.20 -19.69 -51.58
C GLU A 480 34.30 -20.51 -50.27
N ARG A 481 33.42 -20.26 -49.29
CA ARG A 481 33.33 -21.09 -48.07
C ARG A 481 32.94 -22.55 -48.38
N ALA A 482 32.07 -22.77 -49.37
CA ALA A 482 31.71 -24.12 -49.81
C ALA A 482 32.88 -24.84 -50.49
N GLU A 483 33.69 -24.13 -51.27
CA GLU A 483 34.90 -24.66 -51.90
C GLU A 483 35.95 -25.08 -50.85
N GLN A 484 36.22 -24.21 -49.88
CA GLN A 484 37.15 -24.50 -48.78
C GLN A 484 36.71 -25.72 -47.96
N LYS A 485 35.39 -25.85 -47.72
CA LYS A 485 34.81 -27.02 -47.07
C LYS A 485 35.02 -28.31 -47.87
N ASN A 486 34.90 -28.27 -49.20
CA ASN A 486 35.15 -29.44 -50.05
C ASN A 486 36.63 -29.86 -49.99
N ASN A 487 37.55 -28.92 -50.10
CA ASN A 487 38.99 -29.17 -49.99
C ASN A 487 39.38 -29.76 -48.61
N TYR A 488 38.72 -29.29 -47.55
CA TYR A 488 38.83 -29.87 -46.21
C TYR A 488 38.36 -31.33 -46.16
N ILE A 489 37.19 -31.63 -46.74
CA ILE A 489 36.62 -32.98 -46.78
C ILE A 489 37.57 -33.95 -47.52
N ASP A 490 38.19 -33.50 -48.61
CA ASP A 490 39.14 -34.31 -49.37
C ASP A 490 40.38 -34.66 -48.56
N CYS A 491 41.00 -33.68 -47.89
CA CYS A 491 42.14 -33.91 -47.00
C CYS A 491 41.77 -34.87 -45.86
N PHE A 492 40.59 -34.69 -45.27
CA PHE A 492 40.08 -35.52 -44.19
C PHE A 492 39.85 -36.97 -44.63
N ASN A 493 39.25 -37.18 -45.81
CA ASN A 493 38.97 -38.50 -46.36
C ASN A 493 40.28 -39.26 -46.63
N GLN A 494 41.27 -38.57 -47.19
CA GLN A 494 42.58 -39.15 -47.49
C GLN A 494 43.31 -39.57 -46.19
N LEU A 495 43.29 -38.73 -45.14
CA LEU A 495 43.86 -39.10 -43.83
C LEU A 495 43.13 -40.26 -43.16
N SER A 496 41.80 -40.33 -43.31
CA SER A 496 41.01 -41.41 -42.73
C SER A 496 41.30 -42.76 -43.41
N GLN A 497 41.47 -42.77 -44.73
CA GLN A 497 41.90 -43.96 -45.47
C GLN A 497 43.30 -44.42 -45.04
N ASP A 498 44.23 -43.48 -44.87
CA ASP A 498 45.59 -43.79 -44.42
C ASP A 498 45.63 -44.30 -42.97
N ASP A 499 44.74 -43.82 -42.07
CA ASP A 499 44.57 -44.36 -40.72
C ASP A 499 43.96 -45.78 -40.73
N GLU A 500 42.92 -46.03 -41.52
CA GLU A 500 42.31 -47.37 -41.64
C GLU A 500 43.33 -48.39 -42.15
N ALA A 501 44.10 -48.04 -43.18
CA ALA A 501 45.16 -48.90 -43.70
C ALA A 501 46.27 -49.15 -42.65
N THR A 502 46.67 -48.12 -41.90
CA THR A 502 47.68 -48.25 -40.84
C THR A 502 47.18 -49.12 -39.68
N ASN A 503 45.92 -48.93 -39.26
CA ASN A 503 45.31 -49.70 -38.19
C ASN A 503 45.12 -51.17 -38.58
N GLN A 504 44.69 -51.49 -39.80
CA GLN A 504 44.57 -52.87 -40.28
C GLN A 504 45.92 -53.60 -40.26
N ALA A 505 46.99 -52.93 -40.67
CA ALA A 505 48.33 -53.49 -40.63
C ALA A 505 48.82 -53.74 -39.18
N ILE A 506 48.52 -52.84 -38.24
CA ILE A 506 48.83 -53.03 -36.81
C ILE A 506 47.95 -54.12 -36.18
N ASP A 507 46.66 -54.16 -36.50
CA ASP A 507 45.69 -55.12 -35.95
C ASP A 507 46.05 -56.55 -36.36
N LYS A 508 46.39 -56.75 -37.63
CA LYS A 508 46.92 -58.01 -38.12
C LYS A 508 48.10 -58.50 -37.27
N ALA A 509 49.08 -57.63 -37.04
CA ALA A 509 50.25 -57.96 -36.23
C ALA A 509 49.92 -58.22 -34.75
N LYS A 510 48.88 -57.56 -34.19
CA LYS A 510 48.44 -57.77 -32.80
C LYS A 510 47.64 -59.05 -32.61
N LEU A 511 46.69 -59.34 -33.49
CA LEU A 511 45.83 -60.53 -33.41
C LEU A 511 46.65 -61.81 -33.55
N GLU A 512 47.66 -61.75 -34.41
CA GLU A 512 48.62 -62.83 -34.57
C GLU A 512 49.34 -63.11 -33.24
N LYS A 513 49.72 -62.08 -32.49
CA LYS A 513 50.29 -62.22 -31.14
C LYS A 513 49.26 -62.68 -30.09
N GLN A 514 48.08 -62.09 -30.04
CA GLN A 514 47.05 -62.38 -29.02
C GLN A 514 46.51 -63.80 -29.09
N TRP A 515 46.42 -64.34 -30.30
CA TRP A 515 46.04 -65.73 -30.50
C TRP A 515 47.01 -66.67 -29.77
N HIS A 516 48.31 -66.35 -29.80
CA HIS A 516 49.31 -67.07 -29.03
C HIS A 516 49.14 -66.89 -27.51
N ASP A 517 48.90 -65.67 -27.02
CA ASP A 517 48.78 -65.37 -25.58
C ASP A 517 47.51 -65.98 -24.92
N LYS A 518 46.36 -65.95 -25.60
CA LYS A 518 45.05 -66.37 -25.04
C LYS A 518 44.97 -67.87 -24.82
N LYS A 519 45.62 -68.63 -25.69
CA LYS A 519 45.76 -70.08 -25.54
C LYS A 519 46.45 -70.45 -24.22
N GLU A 520 47.41 -69.63 -23.78
CA GLU A 520 48.12 -69.84 -22.52
C GLU A 520 47.25 -69.48 -21.29
N GLN A 521 46.43 -68.43 -21.37
CA GLN A 521 45.63 -67.95 -20.24
C GLN A 521 44.43 -68.84 -19.90
N LEU A 522 43.73 -69.35 -20.91
CA LEU A 522 42.55 -70.20 -20.71
C LEU A 522 42.88 -71.45 -19.89
N ALA A 523 44.09 -71.98 -20.06
CA ALA A 523 44.58 -73.09 -19.27
C ALA A 523 44.71 -72.76 -17.77
N LYS A 524 45.07 -71.52 -17.40
CA LYS A 524 45.26 -71.08 -16.00
C LYS A 524 43.94 -70.77 -15.28
N SER A 525 42.92 -70.27 -15.98
CA SER A 525 41.65 -69.81 -15.39
C SER A 525 40.78 -70.94 -14.84
N LEU A 526 40.72 -72.05 -15.57
CA LEU A 526 39.97 -73.23 -15.17
C LEU A 526 40.34 -73.70 -13.77
N GLN A 527 41.64 -73.67 -13.45
CA GLN A 527 42.16 -74.12 -12.16
C GLN A 527 41.69 -73.24 -10.98
N HIS A 528 41.48 -71.94 -11.18
CA HIS A 528 41.14 -71.00 -10.11
C HIS A 528 39.66 -71.07 -9.69
N LYS A 529 38.75 -71.24 -10.64
CA LYS A 529 37.30 -71.18 -10.39
C LYS A 529 36.76 -72.37 -9.59
N GLU A 530 37.45 -73.49 -9.64
CA GLU A 530 37.11 -74.65 -8.82
C GLU A 530 37.25 -74.38 -7.32
N ALA A 531 38.15 -73.47 -6.91
CA ALA A 531 38.42 -73.21 -5.49
C ALA A 531 37.37 -72.30 -4.81
N LEU A 532 36.84 -71.30 -5.50
CA LEU A 532 35.97 -70.27 -4.93
C LEU A 532 34.57 -70.76 -4.57
N TYR A 533 34.01 -71.66 -5.39
CA TYR A 533 32.69 -72.23 -5.14
C TYR A 533 32.56 -72.86 -3.75
N SER A 534 33.62 -73.52 -3.29
CA SER A 534 33.64 -74.17 -1.98
C SER A 534 33.57 -73.19 -0.82
N GLN A 535 34.03 -71.96 -0.97
CA GLN A 535 34.13 -70.98 0.12
C GLN A 535 32.78 -70.32 0.47
N GLU A 536 32.08 -69.76 -0.52
CA GLU A 536 30.88 -68.93 -0.29
C GLU A 536 29.68 -69.70 0.28
N LYS A 537 29.67 -71.03 0.11
CA LYS A 537 28.60 -71.89 0.62
C LYS A 537 28.48 -71.84 2.14
N SER A 538 29.57 -71.52 2.82
CA SER A 538 29.66 -71.51 4.28
C SER A 538 29.06 -70.24 4.92
N SER A 539 29.29 -69.06 4.34
CA SER A 539 28.98 -67.74 4.94
C SER A 539 27.49 -67.46 5.16
N VAL A 540 26.63 -67.94 4.28
CA VAL A 540 25.20 -67.60 4.25
C VAL A 540 24.42 -68.20 5.41
N ASN A 541 24.78 -69.43 5.78
CA ASN A 541 24.07 -70.19 6.78
C ASN A 541 24.14 -69.56 8.18
N THR A 542 25.14 -68.73 8.44
CA THR A 542 25.37 -68.07 9.74
C THR A 542 24.42 -66.90 9.98
N LEU A 543 24.26 -65.99 9.01
CA LEU A 543 23.51 -64.73 9.18
C LEU A 543 22.01 -64.91 9.38
N ASN A 544 21.43 -65.99 8.86
CA ASN A 544 19.99 -66.26 8.96
C ASN A 544 19.49 -66.46 10.41
N LYS A 545 20.35 -66.97 11.30
CA LYS A 545 19.96 -67.30 12.69
C LYS A 545 19.80 -66.08 13.60
N GLU A 546 20.46 -64.97 13.31
CA GLU A 546 20.55 -63.81 14.23
C GLU A 546 19.42 -62.77 14.08
N LYS A 547 18.54 -62.91 13.08
CA LYS A 547 17.62 -61.83 12.67
C LYS A 547 16.59 -61.43 13.74
N LYS A 548 15.95 -62.41 14.43
CA LYS A 548 14.79 -62.15 15.31
C LYS A 548 15.18 -61.42 16.60
N VAL A 549 16.36 -61.72 17.16
CA VAL A 549 16.84 -61.16 18.42
C VAL A 549 17.07 -59.65 18.33
N LYS A 550 17.61 -59.18 17.20
CA LYS A 550 17.98 -57.77 17.00
C LYS A 550 16.78 -56.83 16.85
N TYR A 551 15.59 -57.33 16.50
CA TYR A 551 14.37 -56.50 16.37
C TYR A 551 13.69 -56.21 17.71
N THR A 552 13.61 -57.21 18.61
CA THR A 552 12.96 -57.05 19.92
C THR A 552 13.68 -56.02 20.80
N GLN A 553 15.02 -56.05 20.79
CA GLN A 553 15.85 -55.11 21.56
C GLN A 553 15.59 -53.64 21.21
N ALA A 554 15.31 -53.35 19.93
CA ALA A 554 15.05 -51.98 19.49
C ALA A 554 13.74 -51.41 20.08
N TYR A 555 12.71 -52.24 20.28
CA TYR A 555 11.38 -51.81 20.73
C TYR A 555 11.33 -51.52 22.24
N ASP A 556 12.01 -52.32 23.06
CA ASP A 556 12.03 -52.12 24.51
C ASP A 556 12.69 -50.79 24.92
N GLU A 557 13.73 -50.36 24.20
CA GLU A 557 14.40 -49.07 24.43
C GLU A 557 13.49 -47.85 24.17
N PHE A 558 12.53 -47.99 23.27
CA PHE A 558 11.57 -46.93 22.95
C PHE A 558 10.64 -46.63 24.13
N ILE A 559 10.06 -47.67 24.74
CA ILE A 559 9.07 -47.53 25.82
C ILE A 559 9.68 -46.85 27.05
N ALA A 560 10.85 -47.32 27.50
CA ALA A 560 11.52 -46.77 28.68
C ALA A 560 11.84 -45.28 28.56
N SER A 561 12.19 -44.83 27.34
CA SER A 561 12.55 -43.43 27.09
C SER A 561 11.33 -42.50 27.05
N ARG A 562 10.16 -43.00 26.67
CA ARG A 562 8.90 -42.24 26.61
C ARG A 562 8.39 -41.88 28.01
N ASP A 563 8.35 -42.86 28.91
CA ASP A 563 7.71 -42.69 30.22
C ASP A 563 8.48 -41.71 31.11
N ASN A 564 9.82 -41.69 31.03
CA ASN A 564 10.65 -40.70 31.73
C ASN A 564 10.37 -39.25 31.26
N ALA A 565 10.04 -39.06 29.97
CA ALA A 565 9.70 -37.75 29.45
C ALA A 565 8.33 -37.24 29.92
N PHE A 566 7.42 -38.13 30.35
CA PHE A 566 6.11 -37.76 30.89
C PHE A 566 6.22 -37.17 32.30
N GLU A 567 6.90 -37.88 33.22
CA GLU A 567 6.99 -37.50 34.62
C GLU A 567 7.58 -36.09 34.82
N LYS A 568 8.63 -35.76 34.06
CA LYS A 568 9.28 -34.45 34.14
C LYS A 568 8.36 -33.30 33.76
N HIS A 569 7.43 -33.51 32.82
CA HIS A 569 6.59 -32.44 32.30
C HIS A 569 5.45 -32.08 33.27
N THR A 570 4.84 -33.09 33.89
CA THR A 570 3.73 -32.92 34.85
C THR A 570 4.18 -32.27 36.17
N LEU A 571 5.39 -32.59 36.64
CA LEU A 571 5.96 -32.02 37.87
C LEU A 571 6.14 -30.50 37.77
N GLN A 572 6.59 -30.02 36.60
CA GLN A 572 6.85 -28.61 36.35
C GLN A 572 5.58 -27.74 36.48
N LEU A 573 4.46 -28.16 35.86
CA LEU A 573 3.20 -27.42 35.90
C LEU A 573 2.60 -27.29 37.30
N THR A 574 2.71 -28.35 38.11
CA THR A 574 2.19 -28.37 39.48
C THR A 574 2.91 -27.36 40.38
N GLN A 575 4.23 -27.19 40.19
CA GLN A 575 5.03 -26.22 40.95
C GLN A 575 4.68 -24.77 40.60
N ASP A 576 4.41 -24.49 39.32
CA ASP A 576 4.08 -23.14 38.85
C ASP A 576 2.71 -22.68 39.38
N ASN A 577 1.72 -23.58 39.47
CA ASN A 577 0.39 -23.24 39.99
C ASN A 577 0.42 -22.88 41.49
N LYS A 578 1.21 -23.59 42.31
CA LYS A 578 1.38 -23.28 43.75
C LYS A 578 2.02 -21.91 44.00
N LYS A 579 3.00 -21.53 43.17
CA LYS A 579 3.69 -20.24 43.30
C LYS A 579 2.74 -19.05 43.05
N LEU A 580 1.81 -19.19 42.12
CA LEU A 580 0.94 -18.09 41.66
C LEU A 580 -0.07 -17.64 42.72
N VAL A 581 -0.59 -18.57 43.54
CA VAL A 581 -1.58 -18.28 44.59
C VAL A 581 -0.99 -17.42 45.71
N ALA A 582 0.28 -17.64 46.07
CA ALA A 582 0.93 -17.04 47.25
C ALA A 582 1.53 -15.63 47.03
N MET A 583 1.49 -15.06 45.82
CA MET A 583 2.17 -13.80 45.49
C MET A 583 1.37 -12.53 45.85
N SER A 584 2.09 -11.46 46.22
CA SER A 584 1.51 -10.10 46.31
C SER A 584 1.25 -9.48 44.93
N LEU A 585 0.53 -8.36 44.86
CA LEU A 585 0.13 -7.71 43.59
C LEU A 585 1.32 -7.36 42.68
N GLN A 586 2.36 -6.75 43.25
CA GLN A 586 3.60 -6.43 42.50
C GLN A 586 4.34 -7.70 42.06
N GLN A 587 4.38 -8.73 42.91
CA GLN A 587 5.07 -9.98 42.62
C GLN A 587 4.37 -10.79 41.52
N ALA A 588 3.04 -10.86 41.53
CA ALA A 588 2.28 -11.53 40.49
C ALA A 588 2.48 -10.86 39.12
N SER A 589 2.42 -9.52 39.09
CA SER A 589 2.64 -8.74 37.86
C SER A 589 4.05 -8.91 37.28
N GLN A 590 5.09 -8.97 38.13
CA GLN A 590 6.46 -9.26 37.68
C GLN A 590 6.61 -10.71 37.21
N TRP A 591 6.09 -11.69 37.95
CA TRP A 591 6.20 -13.10 37.59
C TRP A 591 5.57 -13.40 36.22
N LEU A 592 4.43 -12.77 35.90
CA LEU A 592 3.82 -12.96 34.58
C LEU A 592 4.61 -12.27 33.46
N LYS A 593 5.21 -11.09 33.69
CA LYS A 593 6.08 -10.46 32.69
C LYS A 593 7.24 -11.39 32.34
N SER A 594 7.79 -12.09 33.33
CA SER A 594 8.86 -13.07 33.13
C SER A 594 8.39 -14.36 32.44
N ASN A 595 7.14 -14.78 32.61
CA ASN A 595 6.63 -16.05 32.09
C ASN A 595 5.75 -15.94 30.82
N ARG A 596 5.61 -14.74 30.24
CA ARG A 596 4.78 -14.48 29.05
C ARG A 596 5.12 -15.34 27.83
N LYS A 597 6.39 -15.70 27.64
CA LYS A 597 6.85 -16.51 26.49
C LYS A 597 6.56 -18.00 26.65
N SER A 598 6.36 -18.46 27.89
CA SER A 598 6.26 -19.87 28.24
C SER A 598 4.83 -20.39 28.19
N ASN A 599 3.83 -19.51 28.32
CA ASN A 599 2.42 -19.91 28.34
C ASN A 599 1.53 -18.85 27.64
N PRO A 600 1.23 -19.05 26.34
CA PRO A 600 0.51 -18.06 25.54
C PRO A 600 -0.91 -17.78 26.04
N LYS A 601 -1.60 -18.76 26.64
CA LYS A 601 -2.94 -18.56 27.22
C LYS A 601 -2.92 -17.66 28.48
N LEU A 602 -1.88 -17.74 29.30
CA LEU A 602 -1.69 -16.81 30.43
C LEU A 602 -1.30 -15.40 29.96
N ALA A 603 -0.64 -15.29 28.80
CA ALA A 603 -0.26 -14.02 28.20
C ALA A 603 -1.47 -13.19 27.72
N GLU A 604 -2.55 -13.83 27.25
CA GLU A 604 -3.81 -13.16 26.88
C GLU A 604 -4.53 -12.55 28.09
N LEU A 605 -4.63 -13.30 29.19
CA LEU A 605 -5.24 -12.82 30.43
C LEU A 605 -4.51 -11.59 31.02
N LEU A 606 -3.20 -11.48 30.79
CA LEU A 606 -2.41 -10.32 31.22
C LEU A 606 -2.67 -9.07 30.39
N VAL A 607 -2.94 -9.22 29.09
CA VAL A 607 -3.32 -8.10 28.22
C VAL A 607 -4.66 -7.51 28.70
N LEU A 608 -5.65 -8.36 28.99
CA LEU A 608 -6.93 -7.93 29.57
C LEU A 608 -6.77 -7.21 30.91
N HIS A 609 -5.88 -7.72 31.78
CA HIS A 609 -5.55 -7.08 33.06
C HIS A 609 -4.96 -5.68 32.88
N SER A 610 -4.01 -5.52 31.96
CA SER A 610 -3.35 -4.23 31.69
C SER A 610 -4.29 -3.17 31.10
N VAL A 611 -5.28 -3.58 30.30
CA VAL A 611 -6.28 -2.68 29.71
C VAL A 611 -7.26 -2.17 30.79
N ARG A 612 -7.60 -3.01 31.77
CA ARG A 612 -8.60 -2.66 32.80
C ARG A 612 -8.03 -1.80 33.93
N LEU A 613 -6.76 -2.00 34.30
CA LEU A 613 -6.01 -1.09 35.19
C LEU A 613 -5.96 0.33 34.63
N LYS A 614 -5.67 0.48 33.33
CA LYS A 614 -5.71 1.79 32.65
C LYS A 614 -7.10 2.44 32.70
N LYS A 615 -8.19 1.65 32.60
CA LYS A 615 -9.56 2.17 32.74
C LYS A 615 -9.84 2.70 34.15
N ILE A 616 -9.37 2.02 35.20
CA ILE A 616 -9.52 2.47 36.59
C ILE A 616 -8.70 3.75 36.84
N GLU A 617 -7.45 3.81 36.37
CA GLU A 617 -6.61 5.02 36.46
C GLU A 617 -7.20 6.23 35.70
N HIS A 618 -7.88 5.99 34.57
CA HIS A 618 -8.54 7.04 33.78
C HIS A 618 -9.81 7.56 34.47
N SER A 619 -10.63 6.67 35.05
CA SER A 619 -11.78 7.07 35.88
C SER A 619 -11.37 7.88 37.12
N ASN A 620 -10.16 7.64 37.67
CA ASN A 620 -9.64 8.38 38.83
C ASN A 620 -9.14 9.79 38.48
N ARG A 621 -8.63 10.05 37.27
CA ARG A 621 -8.11 11.38 36.85
C ARG A 621 -9.20 12.36 36.41
N SER A 622 -10.36 11.88 35.96
CA SER A 622 -11.45 12.73 35.47
C SER A 622 -12.36 13.31 36.58
N GLN A 623 -12.10 13.03 37.87
CA GLN A 623 -12.92 13.51 39.00
C GLN A 623 -12.19 14.45 39.99
N GLU A 624 -10.91 14.80 39.78
CA GLU A 624 -10.13 15.64 40.72
C GLU A 624 -10.05 17.15 40.40
N ALA A 625 -10.58 17.62 39.26
CA ALA A 625 -10.55 19.05 38.90
C ALA A 625 -11.98 19.62 38.75
N SER A 626 -12.29 20.64 39.58
CA SER A 626 -13.56 21.39 39.74
C SER A 626 -14.60 20.71 40.66
N LYS A 627 -14.66 20.83 42.01
CA LYS A 627 -14.22 21.78 43.08
C LYS A 627 -15.07 23.07 43.30
N ASP A 628 -16.09 22.96 44.17
CA ASP A 628 -16.25 23.71 45.45
C ASP A 628 -17.39 23.09 46.32
N ASP A 629 -17.20 23.08 47.66
CA ASP A 629 -18.00 22.55 48.82
C ASP A 629 -18.01 21.03 49.17
N GLN A 630 -17.71 20.65 50.44
CA GLN A 630 -16.37 20.21 50.92
C GLN A 630 -16.40 19.13 52.05
N GLU A 631 -15.37 18.26 51.97
CA GLU A 631 -14.56 17.59 53.02
C GLU A 631 -14.89 16.22 53.66
N ASN A 632 -16.13 15.76 53.82
CA ASN A 632 -16.34 14.42 54.45
C ASN A 632 -16.50 13.24 53.44
N GLN A 633 -16.55 13.53 52.13
CA GLN A 633 -16.67 12.52 51.07
C GLN A 633 -15.32 11.86 50.68
N LYS A 634 -14.19 12.34 51.20
CA LYS A 634 -12.85 11.93 50.76
C LYS A 634 -12.35 10.61 51.37
N GLU A 635 -12.69 10.30 52.63
CA GLU A 635 -12.27 9.04 53.28
C GLU A 635 -13.10 7.81 52.85
N GLN A 636 -14.41 7.97 52.58
CA GLN A 636 -15.25 6.88 52.05
C GLN A 636 -14.85 6.47 50.62
N TYR A 637 -14.41 7.42 49.80
CA TYR A 637 -13.98 7.14 48.41
C TYR A 637 -12.66 6.35 48.37
N GLN A 638 -11.73 6.63 49.29
CA GLN A 638 -10.43 5.96 49.34
C GLN A 638 -10.52 4.49 49.80
N GLN A 639 -11.47 4.15 50.68
CA GLN A 639 -11.76 2.75 51.02
C GLN A 639 -12.48 1.99 49.89
N GLN A 640 -13.31 2.67 49.10
CA GLN A 640 -14.03 2.03 47.99
C GLN A 640 -13.10 1.70 46.81
N ILE A 641 -12.06 2.51 46.57
CA ILE A 641 -11.01 2.22 45.59
C ILE A 641 -10.20 0.97 45.98
N LEU A 642 -9.75 0.88 47.24
CA LEU A 642 -8.99 -0.28 47.73
C LEU A 642 -9.80 -1.60 47.68
N SER A 643 -11.09 -1.54 48.00
CA SER A 643 -12.01 -2.68 47.93
C SER A 643 -12.22 -3.19 46.50
N ASN A 644 -12.36 -2.28 45.53
CA ASN A 644 -12.55 -2.64 44.13
C ASN A 644 -11.29 -3.25 43.50
N GLU A 645 -10.09 -2.82 43.90
CA GLU A 645 -8.83 -3.42 43.45
C GLU A 645 -8.64 -4.85 43.98
N GLU A 646 -8.91 -5.11 45.27
CA GLU A 646 -8.77 -6.45 45.86
C GLU A 646 -9.72 -7.50 45.26
N LEU A 647 -10.97 -7.12 44.99
CA LEU A 647 -11.96 -8.01 44.37
C LEU A 647 -11.53 -8.42 42.95
N PHE A 648 -11.02 -7.47 42.17
CA PHE A 648 -10.54 -7.75 40.81
C PHE A 648 -9.34 -8.71 40.80
N ILE A 649 -8.39 -8.51 41.71
CA ILE A 649 -7.18 -9.35 41.82
C ILE A 649 -7.56 -10.79 42.17
N THR A 650 -8.51 -10.97 43.08
CA THR A 650 -8.98 -12.30 43.50
C THR A 650 -9.65 -13.05 42.34
N TYR A 651 -10.47 -12.36 41.56
CA TYR A 651 -11.08 -12.93 40.34
C TYR A 651 -10.02 -13.34 39.31
N TRP A 652 -9.03 -12.47 39.07
CA TRP A 652 -7.98 -12.72 38.08
C TRP A 652 -7.09 -13.92 38.46
N LYS A 653 -6.68 -14.05 39.73
CA LYS A 653 -5.89 -15.21 40.20
C LYS A 653 -6.63 -16.53 39.96
N THR A 654 -7.95 -16.54 40.13
CA THR A 654 -8.79 -17.73 39.91
C THR A 654 -8.79 -18.17 38.45
N GLN A 655 -8.85 -17.23 37.50
CA GLN A 655 -8.81 -17.53 36.07
C GLN A 655 -7.46 -18.12 35.61
N CYS A 656 -6.35 -17.63 36.17
CA CYS A 656 -5.03 -18.18 35.88
C CYS A 656 -4.86 -19.61 36.38
N ALA A 657 -5.34 -19.90 37.59
CA ALA A 657 -5.29 -21.25 38.16
C ALA A 657 -6.13 -22.27 37.36
N GLN A 658 -7.31 -21.85 36.86
CA GLN A 658 -8.15 -22.68 35.99
C GLN A 658 -7.46 -23.03 34.67
N THR A 659 -6.79 -22.04 34.06
CA THR A 659 -6.06 -22.24 32.80
C THR A 659 -4.92 -23.25 32.94
N LEU A 660 -4.17 -23.18 34.05
CA LEU A 660 -3.07 -24.12 34.32
C LEU A 660 -3.58 -25.55 34.60
N ASN A 661 -4.68 -25.70 35.32
CA ASN A 661 -5.29 -27.03 35.54
C ASN A 661 -5.80 -27.66 34.24
N GLY A 662 -6.35 -26.87 33.30
CA GLY A 662 -6.75 -27.36 31.99
C GLY A 662 -5.60 -27.96 31.18
N GLN A 663 -4.42 -27.31 31.20
CA GLN A 663 -3.23 -27.81 30.51
C GLN A 663 -2.67 -29.10 31.09
N GLN A 664 -2.79 -29.29 32.41
CA GLN A 664 -2.34 -30.51 33.07
C GLN A 664 -3.16 -31.73 32.63
N GLN A 665 -4.47 -31.59 32.41
CA GLN A 665 -5.31 -32.67 31.90
C GLN A 665 -4.96 -33.05 30.45
N GLU A 666 -4.72 -32.06 29.59
CA GLU A 666 -4.37 -32.29 28.18
C GLU A 666 -3.07 -33.11 28.03
N ILE A 667 -2.07 -32.86 28.90
CA ILE A 667 -0.80 -33.61 28.90
C ILE A 667 -0.95 -35.07 29.30
N ILE A 668 -1.89 -35.41 30.19
CA ILE A 668 -2.11 -36.79 30.66
C ILE A 668 -2.61 -37.67 29.50
N GLU A 669 -3.52 -37.17 28.66
CA GLU A 669 -4.05 -37.95 27.54
C GLU A 669 -2.97 -38.27 26.49
N ILE A 670 -2.06 -37.34 26.20
CA ILE A 670 -1.10 -37.46 25.09
C ILE A 670 -0.04 -38.54 25.31
N TYR A 671 0.44 -38.72 26.54
CA TYR A 671 1.55 -39.65 26.82
C TYR A 671 1.13 -41.13 26.87
N SER A 672 -0.15 -41.43 26.62
CA SER A 672 -0.70 -42.79 26.58
C SER A 672 -0.75 -43.44 25.18
N VAL A 673 -0.15 -42.82 24.16
CA VAL A 673 -0.27 -43.23 22.74
C VAL A 673 0.92 -44.08 22.22
N GLU A 674 0.66 -45.04 21.31
CA GLU A 674 1.62 -45.91 20.59
C GLU A 674 2.60 -45.15 19.67
N PRO A 675 3.83 -45.65 19.37
CA PRO A 675 4.84 -44.94 18.57
C PRO A 675 4.35 -44.45 17.21
N SER A 676 3.59 -45.27 16.48
CA SER A 676 3.06 -44.93 15.17
C SER A 676 2.01 -43.80 15.23
N ALA A 677 1.21 -43.75 16.30
CA ALA A 677 0.21 -42.71 16.52
C ALA A 677 0.82 -41.43 17.15
N LEU A 678 1.84 -41.58 17.99
CA LEU A 678 2.65 -40.48 18.54
C LEU A 678 3.34 -39.68 17.42
N THR A 679 3.77 -40.37 16.36
CA THR A 679 4.34 -39.74 15.15
C THR A 679 3.39 -38.70 14.53
N LYS A 680 2.08 -38.99 14.50
CA LYS A 680 1.05 -38.09 13.95
C LYS A 680 0.63 -36.97 14.90
N TRP A 681 0.80 -37.14 16.21
CA TRP A 681 0.47 -36.08 17.17
C TRP A 681 1.57 -34.99 17.21
N LEU A 682 2.83 -35.40 17.15
CA LEU A 682 3.98 -34.49 17.16
C LEU A 682 4.08 -33.56 15.94
N THR A 683 3.35 -33.82 14.86
CA THR A 683 3.29 -32.91 13.71
C THR A 683 2.53 -31.62 14.01
N SER A 684 1.68 -31.58 15.05
CA SER A 684 0.83 -30.42 15.39
C SER A 684 1.20 -29.74 16.71
N ASN A 685 2.24 -30.20 17.41
CA ASN A 685 2.62 -29.72 18.74
C ASN A 685 4.14 -29.69 18.96
N THR A 686 4.62 -28.84 19.87
CA THR A 686 6.05 -28.50 20.01
C THR A 686 6.82 -29.26 21.10
N ASN A 687 6.35 -30.44 21.53
CA ASN A 687 7.04 -31.23 22.56
C ASN A 687 8.29 -31.93 22.00
N LYS A 688 9.45 -31.28 22.16
CA LYS A 688 10.74 -31.73 21.62
C LYS A 688 11.22 -33.08 22.17
N SER A 689 10.85 -33.44 23.40
CA SER A 689 11.38 -34.62 24.09
C SER A 689 10.87 -35.92 23.46
N LEU A 690 9.58 -35.99 23.12
CA LEU A 690 8.95 -37.18 22.53
C LEU A 690 9.43 -37.46 21.10
N LYS A 691 9.73 -36.41 20.31
CA LYS A 691 10.20 -36.57 18.92
C LYS A 691 11.52 -37.33 18.84
N LYS A 692 12.46 -37.04 19.75
CA LYS A 692 13.79 -37.66 19.78
C LYS A 692 13.74 -39.16 20.09
N VAL A 693 12.78 -39.59 20.91
CA VAL A 693 12.62 -41.00 21.30
C VAL A 693 12.23 -41.87 20.10
N LEU A 694 11.34 -41.38 19.23
CA LEU A 694 10.83 -42.14 18.09
C LEU A 694 11.86 -42.34 16.96
N GLU A 695 12.67 -41.33 16.65
CA GLU A 695 13.67 -41.41 15.58
C GLU A 695 14.70 -42.53 15.83
N THR A 696 15.05 -42.75 17.09
CA THR A 696 16.05 -43.76 17.50
C THR A 696 15.59 -45.19 17.17
N HIS A 697 14.33 -45.52 17.46
CA HIS A 697 13.76 -46.86 17.21
C HIS A 697 13.81 -47.27 15.72
N THR A 698 13.55 -46.33 14.82
CA THR A 698 13.40 -46.61 13.38
C THR A 698 14.73 -47.01 12.72
N GLN A 699 15.85 -46.46 13.18
CA GLN A 699 17.16 -46.72 12.57
C GLN A 699 17.67 -48.14 12.85
N LEU A 700 17.45 -48.66 14.06
CA LEU A 700 17.93 -49.99 14.47
C LEU A 700 17.27 -51.10 13.64
N SER A 701 15.97 -50.98 13.37
CA SER A 701 15.19 -51.97 12.61
C SER A 701 15.66 -52.16 11.16
N ASN A 702 16.15 -51.12 10.50
CA ASN A 702 16.53 -51.21 9.08
C ASN A 702 17.90 -51.89 8.84
N LYS A 703 18.76 -51.95 9.85
CA LYS A 703 20.11 -52.52 9.71
C LYS A 703 20.08 -54.04 9.51
N VAL A 704 19.23 -54.73 10.26
CA VAL A 704 19.21 -56.20 10.34
C VAL A 704 18.82 -56.88 9.03
N THR A 705 17.86 -56.32 8.28
CA THR A 705 17.37 -56.94 7.04
C THR A 705 18.37 -56.87 5.89
N ARG A 706 19.32 -55.93 5.94
CA ARG A 706 20.28 -55.69 4.85
C ARG A 706 21.35 -56.78 4.76
N ASP A 707 21.91 -57.21 5.88
CA ASP A 707 23.12 -58.04 5.90
C ASP A 707 22.87 -59.47 5.37
N LEU A 708 21.68 -60.00 5.59
CA LEU A 708 21.32 -61.39 5.29
C LEU A 708 21.09 -61.63 3.79
N GLY A 709 20.45 -60.68 3.11
CA GLY A 709 20.24 -60.77 1.65
C GLY A 709 21.55 -60.76 0.85
N LEU A 710 22.63 -60.21 1.41
CA LEU A 710 23.90 -60.07 0.72
C LEU A 710 24.69 -61.38 0.60
N ALA A 711 24.56 -62.28 1.57
CA ALA A 711 25.37 -63.50 1.59
C ALA A 711 24.83 -64.57 0.61
N GLN A 712 23.52 -64.83 0.60
CA GLN A 712 22.91 -65.91 -0.22
C GLN A 712 23.26 -65.82 -1.70
N LYS A 713 23.34 -64.59 -2.18
CA LYS A 713 23.66 -64.28 -3.56
C LYS A 713 25.08 -64.66 -3.98
N LYS A 714 26.04 -64.73 -3.05
CA LYS A 714 27.46 -64.99 -3.39
C LYS A 714 27.73 -66.44 -3.76
N LEU A 715 27.02 -67.37 -3.13
CA LEU A 715 27.20 -68.81 -3.31
C LEU A 715 26.85 -69.27 -4.73
N ASP A 716 25.64 -68.95 -5.19
CA ASP A 716 25.12 -69.49 -6.44
C ASP A 716 25.95 -69.07 -7.65
N ASN A 717 26.61 -67.91 -7.57
CA ASN A 717 27.47 -67.40 -8.62
C ASN A 717 28.74 -68.24 -8.80
N ALA A 718 29.35 -68.70 -7.71
CA ALA A 718 30.63 -69.35 -7.78
C ALA A 718 30.57 -70.76 -8.43
N LEU A 719 29.42 -71.44 -8.38
CA LEU A 719 29.22 -72.76 -9.01
C LEU A 719 29.25 -72.69 -10.53
N ASN A 720 28.56 -71.68 -11.05
CA ASN A 720 28.37 -71.49 -12.48
C ASN A 720 29.70 -71.19 -13.18
N ASP A 721 30.54 -70.37 -12.53
CA ASP A 721 31.83 -69.92 -13.06
C ASP A 721 32.80 -71.06 -13.40
N LYS A 722 32.76 -72.15 -12.63
CA LYS A 722 33.65 -73.30 -12.82
C LYS A 722 33.43 -73.99 -14.18
N ASN A 723 32.19 -74.35 -14.47
CA ASN A 723 31.89 -75.20 -15.64
C ASN A 723 32.15 -74.45 -16.95
N ILE A 724 31.97 -73.13 -16.93
CA ILE A 724 32.20 -72.25 -18.07
C ILE A 724 33.67 -72.25 -18.48
N ALA A 725 34.60 -72.29 -17.53
CA ALA A 725 36.03 -72.18 -17.84
C ALA A 725 36.58 -73.36 -18.67
N LEU A 726 36.03 -74.57 -18.52
CA LEU A 726 36.51 -75.79 -19.17
C LEU A 726 36.19 -75.80 -20.67
N GLU A 727 34.98 -75.38 -21.01
CA GLU A 727 34.48 -75.38 -22.38
C GLU A 727 35.22 -74.36 -23.27
N LEU A 728 35.69 -73.28 -22.67
CA LEU A 728 36.35 -72.18 -23.38
C LEU A 728 37.72 -72.57 -23.97
N LEU A 729 38.46 -73.47 -23.35
CA LEU A 729 39.80 -73.84 -23.79
C LEU A 729 39.76 -74.69 -25.09
N ASN A 730 38.85 -75.65 -25.18
CA ASN A 730 38.75 -76.57 -26.31
C ASN A 730 38.31 -75.87 -27.60
N LYS A 731 37.54 -74.78 -27.49
CA LYS A 731 37.06 -74.02 -28.66
C LYS A 731 38.15 -73.19 -29.37
N HIS A 732 39.39 -73.11 -28.88
CA HIS A 732 40.36 -72.08 -29.31
C HIS A 732 41.31 -72.42 -30.52
N GLY A 733 41.67 -73.70 -30.83
CA GLY A 733 42.30 -74.12 -32.13
C GLY A 733 43.86 -74.22 -32.26
N SER A 734 44.39 -74.52 -33.49
CA SER A 734 45.82 -74.88 -33.76
C SER A 734 46.66 -74.02 -34.75
N SER A 735 46.11 -73.11 -35.57
CA SER A 735 46.88 -72.22 -36.47
C SER A 735 46.24 -70.82 -36.62
N PHE A 736 47.03 -69.77 -36.84
CA PHE A 736 46.53 -68.40 -37.07
C PHE A 736 46.05 -68.21 -38.51
N TYR A 737 44.82 -67.74 -38.66
CA TYR A 737 44.26 -67.32 -39.93
C TYR A 737 43.82 -65.87 -39.76
N TYR A 738 44.47 -64.95 -40.50
CA TYR A 738 44.05 -63.55 -40.49
C TYR A 738 42.72 -63.44 -41.23
N ARG A 739 41.63 -63.52 -40.46
CA ARG A 739 40.43 -62.79 -40.81
C ARG A 739 40.69 -61.37 -40.40
N ASN A 740 40.62 -60.47 -41.37
CA ASN A 740 40.34 -59.08 -41.06
C ASN A 740 39.15 -59.13 -40.11
N THR A 741 39.32 -58.61 -38.89
CA THR A 741 38.27 -58.52 -37.87
C THR A 741 37.00 -57.88 -38.45
N ASN A 742 37.13 -57.18 -39.58
CA ASN A 742 36.05 -56.51 -40.28
C ASN A 742 35.40 -57.28 -41.45
N GLU A 743 35.88 -58.45 -41.88
CA GLU A 743 35.33 -59.11 -43.09
C GLU A 743 34.39 -60.30 -42.84
N SER A 744 34.21 -60.79 -41.61
CA SER A 744 33.26 -61.89 -41.35
C SER A 744 32.33 -61.65 -40.16
N ASP A 745 31.71 -60.47 -40.07
CA ASP A 745 30.77 -60.21 -38.97
C ASP A 745 29.54 -59.43 -39.43
N GLU A 746 28.49 -60.17 -39.85
CA GLU A 746 27.12 -59.65 -39.92
C GLU A 746 26.66 -59.09 -38.56
N LEU A 747 27.25 -59.59 -37.46
CA LEU A 747 27.01 -59.11 -36.10
C LEU A 747 27.58 -57.70 -35.85
N SER A 748 28.74 -57.35 -36.42
CA SER A 748 29.30 -55.98 -36.35
C SER A 748 28.43 -54.95 -37.08
N LYS A 749 27.71 -55.35 -38.13
CA LYS A 749 26.69 -54.52 -38.80
C LYS A 749 25.39 -54.41 -37.98
N GLN A 750 25.00 -55.45 -37.22
CA GLN A 750 23.80 -55.45 -36.35
C GLN A 750 24.01 -54.78 -34.97
N LEU A 751 25.23 -54.81 -34.41
CA LEU A 751 25.56 -54.24 -33.09
C LEU A 751 25.91 -52.74 -33.12
N GLY A 752 25.66 -52.05 -34.24
CA GLY A 752 25.80 -50.60 -34.28
C GLY A 752 27.24 -50.09 -34.20
N ASN A 753 28.25 -50.97 -34.33
CA ASN A 753 29.61 -50.61 -34.73
C ASN A 753 29.57 -50.19 -36.20
N LYS A 754 28.87 -49.08 -36.45
CA LYS A 754 29.08 -48.28 -37.64
C LYS A 754 30.59 -48.13 -37.69
N LYS A 755 31.22 -48.52 -38.80
CA LYS A 755 32.43 -47.79 -39.22
C LYS A 755 32.04 -46.35 -38.94
N ASN A 756 32.64 -45.71 -37.95
CA ASN A 756 32.61 -44.27 -37.92
C ASN A 756 33.28 -44.00 -39.26
N LYS A 757 32.45 -43.81 -40.28
CA LYS A 757 32.73 -42.86 -41.33
C LYS A 757 33.10 -41.69 -40.47
N ASN A 758 34.41 -41.55 -40.26
CA ASN A 758 35.02 -40.32 -39.85
C ASN A 758 34.36 -39.39 -40.86
N LYS A 759 33.26 -38.79 -40.43
CA LYS A 759 32.55 -37.83 -41.22
C LYS A 759 33.36 -36.62 -40.86
N ALA A 760 33.92 -36.00 -41.89
CA ALA A 760 34.46 -34.68 -41.76
C ALA A 760 33.52 -33.88 -40.84
N PRO A 761 34.02 -33.27 -39.76
CA PRO A 761 33.26 -32.38 -38.91
C PRO A 761 32.31 -31.57 -39.74
N HIS A 762 31.03 -31.57 -39.38
CA HIS A 762 30.06 -30.77 -40.09
C HIS A 762 30.31 -29.31 -39.72
N ILE A 763 31.06 -28.61 -40.57
CA ILE A 763 31.28 -27.18 -40.45
C ILE A 763 30.11 -26.52 -41.15
N GLY A 764 29.13 -26.12 -40.35
CA GLY A 764 27.99 -25.32 -40.76
C GLY A 764 28.30 -23.86 -40.46
N TRP A 765 28.35 -23.03 -41.48
CA TRP A 765 28.36 -21.59 -41.30
C TRP A 765 26.92 -21.12 -41.12
N PRO A 766 26.66 -20.10 -40.28
CA PRO A 766 25.33 -19.50 -40.22
C PRO A 766 24.91 -18.97 -41.60
N ASP A 767 23.64 -19.18 -41.96
CA ASP A 767 23.04 -18.64 -43.20
C ASP A 767 22.90 -17.11 -43.13
N GLU A 768 22.69 -16.58 -41.92
CA GLU A 768 22.65 -15.15 -41.62
C GLU A 768 24.06 -14.56 -41.51
N THR A 769 24.38 -13.55 -42.32
CA THR A 769 25.65 -12.80 -42.21
C THR A 769 25.61 -11.76 -41.09
N LEU A 770 26.77 -11.50 -40.47
CA LEU A 770 26.97 -10.41 -39.52
C LEU A 770 26.67 -9.05 -40.18
N PRO A 771 26.43 -7.98 -39.38
CA PRO A 771 26.25 -6.63 -39.91
C PRO A 771 27.43 -6.21 -40.80
N ILE A 772 27.11 -5.50 -41.90
CA ILE A 772 28.07 -5.14 -42.96
C ILE A 772 29.16 -4.17 -42.47
N THR A 773 28.90 -3.41 -41.41
CA THR A 773 29.80 -2.38 -40.86
C THR A 773 29.99 -2.55 -39.35
N ASP A 774 31.19 -2.25 -38.86
CA ASP A 774 31.53 -2.29 -37.42
C ASP A 774 30.75 -1.25 -36.57
N GLU A 775 30.15 -0.27 -37.24
CA GLU A 775 29.30 0.76 -36.64
C GLU A 775 27.92 0.24 -36.23
N LEU A 776 27.47 -0.89 -36.82
CA LEU A 776 26.22 -1.56 -36.49
C LEU A 776 26.48 -2.78 -35.62
N LYS A 777 25.92 -2.82 -34.42
CA LYS A 777 26.07 -3.95 -33.49
C LYS A 777 24.73 -4.57 -33.17
N LEU A 778 24.67 -5.90 -33.25
CA LEU A 778 23.44 -6.67 -33.01
C LEU A 778 23.40 -7.19 -31.57
N PHE A 779 22.30 -6.94 -30.89
CA PHE A 779 22.03 -7.38 -29.53
C PHE A 779 20.72 -8.18 -29.46
N GLU A 780 20.54 -8.98 -28.42
CA GLU A 780 19.34 -9.76 -28.19
C GLU A 780 18.90 -9.65 -26.73
N ALA A 781 17.60 -9.44 -26.53
CA ALA A 781 16.94 -9.45 -25.23
C ALA A 781 15.48 -9.93 -25.38
N ASN A 782 15.02 -10.81 -24.50
CA ASN A 782 13.64 -11.33 -24.49
C ASN A 782 13.15 -11.83 -25.86
N ASP A 783 13.97 -12.65 -26.54
CA ASP A 783 13.71 -13.20 -27.88
C ASP A 783 13.49 -12.14 -29.00
N LYS A 784 13.89 -10.89 -28.76
CA LYS A 784 13.87 -9.80 -29.75
C LYS A 784 15.29 -9.32 -30.03
N ARG A 785 15.57 -9.04 -31.31
CA ARG A 785 16.86 -8.52 -31.77
C ARG A 785 16.83 -6.99 -31.84
N TYR A 786 17.96 -6.39 -31.53
CA TYR A 786 18.15 -4.94 -31.50
C TYR A 786 19.43 -4.60 -32.27
N LEU A 787 19.34 -3.70 -33.25
CA LEU A 787 20.49 -3.23 -34.02
C LEU A 787 20.82 -1.81 -33.56
N THR A 788 22.01 -1.62 -33.00
CA THR A 788 22.42 -0.30 -32.51
C THR A 788 23.00 0.55 -33.64
N LEU A 789 22.53 1.79 -33.73
CA LEU A 789 23.00 2.80 -34.68
C LEU A 789 23.70 3.95 -33.94
N LEU A 790 24.90 4.32 -34.38
CA LEU A 790 25.69 5.42 -33.79
C LEU A 790 25.46 6.76 -34.51
N SER A 791 25.32 6.75 -35.83
CA SER A 791 25.16 7.94 -36.67
C SER A 791 23.90 7.85 -37.54
N LEU A 792 23.16 8.95 -37.65
CA LEU A 792 22.03 9.04 -38.59
C LEU A 792 22.46 9.01 -40.06
N ASP A 793 23.75 9.24 -40.35
CA ASP A 793 24.29 9.15 -41.72
C ASP A 793 24.19 7.72 -42.30
N SER A 794 24.11 6.71 -41.42
CA SER A 794 23.94 5.29 -41.80
C SER A 794 22.51 4.80 -41.63
N LEU A 795 21.53 5.68 -41.42
CA LEU A 795 20.14 5.29 -41.09
C LEU A 795 19.49 4.42 -42.19
N GLU A 796 19.65 4.77 -43.46
CA GLU A 796 19.08 4.00 -44.58
C GLU A 796 19.69 2.59 -44.67
N GLN A 797 21.01 2.50 -44.51
CA GLN A 797 21.72 1.22 -44.46
C GLN A 797 21.33 0.40 -43.23
N ALA A 798 21.16 1.05 -42.07
CA ALA A 798 20.75 0.41 -40.83
C ALA A 798 19.30 -0.10 -40.90
N GLN A 799 18.40 0.60 -41.59
CA GLN A 799 17.02 0.15 -41.83
C GLN A 799 17.00 -1.12 -42.68
N GLN A 800 17.75 -1.15 -43.78
CA GLN A 800 17.87 -2.35 -44.63
C GLN A 800 18.47 -3.54 -43.86
N GLU A 801 19.51 -3.30 -43.05
CA GLU A 801 20.13 -4.33 -42.22
C GLU A 801 19.22 -4.80 -41.07
N ALA A 802 18.46 -3.88 -40.46
CA ALA A 802 17.49 -4.20 -39.41
C ALA A 802 16.35 -5.07 -39.96
N GLU A 803 15.86 -4.77 -41.16
CA GLU A 803 14.87 -5.61 -41.85
C GLU A 803 15.45 -6.99 -42.18
N ARG A 804 16.67 -7.03 -42.77
CA ARG A 804 17.38 -8.29 -43.08
C ARG A 804 17.59 -9.16 -41.85
N LEU A 805 17.92 -8.57 -40.70
CA LEU A 805 18.25 -9.27 -39.45
C LEU A 805 17.04 -9.47 -38.52
N ASN A 806 15.86 -8.98 -38.92
CA ASN A 806 14.64 -8.91 -38.13
C ASN A 806 14.88 -8.30 -36.73
N ALA A 807 15.51 -7.12 -36.71
CA ALA A 807 15.93 -6.41 -35.52
C ALA A 807 15.26 -5.03 -35.42
N LYS A 808 15.04 -4.54 -34.19
CA LYS A 808 14.60 -3.17 -33.93
C LYS A 808 15.80 -2.22 -33.89
N LEU A 809 15.71 -1.09 -34.59
CA LEU A 809 16.73 -0.04 -34.52
C LEU A 809 16.69 0.67 -33.17
N CYS A 810 17.86 0.90 -32.58
CA CYS A 810 18.00 1.58 -31.29
C CYS A 810 19.34 2.33 -31.19
N ALA A 811 19.43 3.26 -30.24
CA ALA A 811 20.66 3.90 -29.83
C ALA A 811 21.45 3.00 -28.85
N PRO A 812 22.79 3.07 -28.82
CA PRO A 812 23.60 2.31 -27.88
C PRO A 812 23.37 2.73 -26.43
N GLN A 813 23.42 1.78 -25.50
CA GLN A 813 23.17 2.02 -24.07
C GLN A 813 24.19 3.00 -23.44
N GLN A 814 25.42 3.06 -23.96
CA GLN A 814 26.44 4.02 -23.50
C GLN A 814 26.01 5.48 -23.68
N ALA A 815 25.18 5.77 -24.70
CA ALA A 815 24.61 7.10 -24.91
C ALA A 815 23.55 7.47 -23.86
N ARG A 816 23.03 6.51 -23.09
CA ARG A 816 22.12 6.77 -21.97
C ARG A 816 22.88 7.08 -20.67
N GLU A 817 24.02 6.42 -20.46
CA GLU A 817 24.83 6.54 -19.23
C GLU A 817 25.68 7.82 -19.18
N THR A 818 26.07 8.38 -20.33
CA THR A 818 26.78 9.67 -20.43
C THR A 818 25.96 10.88 -20.04
N HIS A 819 24.63 10.75 -19.88
CA HIS A 819 23.73 11.86 -19.57
C HIS A 819 23.05 11.75 -18.20
N ASN A 820 23.14 10.60 -17.52
CA ASN A 820 22.67 10.42 -16.14
C ASN A 820 23.77 10.66 -15.08
N ALA A 821 24.99 10.97 -15.52
CA ALA A 821 26.12 11.37 -14.69
C ALA A 821 26.41 12.85 -14.92
#